data_AF-A0AB37CPQ7-F1
#
_entry.id   AF-A0AB37CPQ7-F1
#
_cell.length_a   1.000
_cell.length_b   1.000
_cell.length_c   1.000
_cell.angle_alpha   90.00
_cell.angle_beta   90.00
_cell.angle_gamma   90.00
#
_symmetry.space_group_name_H-M   'P 1'
#
loop_
_entity.id
_entity.type
_entity.pdbx_description
1 polymer ?
#
loop_
_entity_poly.entity_id
_entity_poly.type
_entity_poly.pdbx_seq_one_letter_code
_entity_poly.pdbx_strand_id
1 'polypeptide(L)'
;MKVNPFKTTLYSSVLLAGLAATSVAAADEAKDVTATTDADATVSNTAAESSANLVKTTGDAAVVTTVPGTEEKTTTETDTTVKTTTKAIAEVSNPDFDNAVKAATMTAAASKDSADVKAVQDQAARDAQEASNTVVSENKLTREEADAALTSAKANVVATGGFTATEEAGVKHTSVEAANNDNKVQTTALTTAVSEYKQKLADYKTQLDKYYQDVLAYAAWEKSYKEYTGGTTARLLTKGLAENATGLIYKTESDATMTVENSAGSVDYLDKTIQSGHSVDEILEQFNTSRYIPSDFSAANGTQYTINADGEYTEDVWLKMATGQTLTVTYNNINGTSFNGTPVKKIVATYTLVETPSTDGSAIVKLYHDPTKTLFIGSQTDDTNKKLHVKMNLNFFDSESSVTPLDLSKNGSVLSISSLNHWNTELGNHIEKVGLNGNEYVQIPGSSITLHEDGYAYATNDNEFVANGSRFNSDPTVDPTTGEVTDEGWDAINSDGTPRTKNAYYGAAATIFKGEPMDFIAGGNNLNVPIAYWFATDSSVIVPELPEEPNKPVLPNTVSAKVTYHKNFVSVEETTEKPKPQVPTTPAEPTPGKPVTSTSVPVIPTSVPVKEEAPTLPATGEKSTAASVAAGAAMVTSALALFGISTYKRKH
;
A
#
# COMPACT_ATOMS: atom_id res chain seq x y z
N MET A 1 27.83 -12.51 -63.88
CA MET A 1 26.92 -13.62 -63.46
C MET A 1 25.76 -13.00 -62.68
N LYS A 2 24.75 -13.79 -62.27
CA LYS A 2 23.47 -13.24 -61.78
C LYS A 2 23.60 -12.47 -60.47
N VAL A 3 22.93 -11.31 -60.42
CA VAL A 3 22.50 -10.64 -59.19
C VAL A 3 21.31 -11.40 -58.61
N ASN A 4 21.13 -11.36 -57.28
CA ASN A 4 19.92 -11.86 -56.63
C ASN A 4 19.52 -10.88 -55.50
N PRO A 5 18.49 -10.02 -55.69
CA PRO A 5 18.10 -9.05 -54.67
C PRO A 5 17.27 -9.71 -53.57
N PHE A 6 17.51 -9.34 -52.32
CA PHE A 6 16.56 -9.55 -51.24
C PHE A 6 15.56 -8.39 -51.18
N LYS A 7 14.33 -8.68 -50.73
CA LYS A 7 13.24 -7.71 -50.69
C LYS A 7 13.26 -6.92 -49.38
N THR A 8 13.42 -5.61 -49.47
CA THR A 8 12.71 -4.71 -48.55
C THR A 8 11.22 -4.76 -48.88
N THR A 9 10.36 -4.86 -47.86
CA THR A 9 8.90 -4.86 -48.03
C THR A 9 8.36 -3.61 -47.35
N LEU A 10 7.78 -2.70 -48.14
CA LEU A 10 7.07 -1.53 -47.63
C LEU A 10 5.82 -1.97 -46.87
N TYR A 11 5.48 -1.28 -45.79
CA TYR A 11 4.11 -1.21 -45.28
C TYR A 11 3.73 0.24 -45.05
N SER A 12 2.71 0.70 -45.78
CA SER A 12 2.16 2.05 -45.67
C SER A 12 0.92 2.06 -44.78
N SER A 13 0.61 3.24 -44.23
CA SER A 13 -0.65 3.62 -43.59
C SER A 13 -1.90 2.91 -44.11
N VAL A 14 -2.74 2.38 -43.19
CA VAL A 14 -4.01 1.71 -43.52
C VAL A 14 -5.20 2.64 -43.27
N LEU A 15 -6.10 2.75 -44.26
CA LEU A 15 -7.40 3.40 -44.09
C LEU A 15 -8.35 2.51 -43.28
N LEU A 16 -9.10 3.09 -42.35
CA LEU A 16 -10.19 2.39 -41.65
C LEU A 16 -11.53 2.61 -42.37
N ALA A 17 -12.15 1.53 -42.85
CA ALA A 17 -13.50 1.53 -43.40
C ALA A 17 -14.43 0.68 -42.51
N GLY A 18 -15.45 1.30 -41.92
CA GLY A 18 -16.35 0.63 -40.99
C GLY A 18 -17.40 -0.25 -41.67
N LEU A 19 -17.73 -1.39 -41.03
CA LEU A 19 -18.89 -2.20 -41.37
C LEU A 19 -19.56 -2.74 -40.10
N ALA A 20 -20.88 -2.68 -40.03
CA ALA A 20 -21.66 -3.17 -38.88
C ALA A 20 -22.29 -4.54 -39.17
N ALA A 21 -22.37 -5.40 -38.15
CA ALA A 21 -23.07 -6.69 -38.22
C ALA A 21 -23.88 -6.94 -36.94
N THR A 22 -25.01 -7.64 -37.07
CA THR A 22 -26.04 -7.75 -36.01
C THR A 22 -25.85 -8.96 -35.10
N SER A 23 -26.09 -8.77 -33.80
CA SER A 23 -26.22 -9.87 -32.83
C SER A 23 -27.51 -10.67 -33.04
N VAL A 24 -27.43 -12.00 -32.95
CA VAL A 24 -28.60 -12.90 -32.83
C VAL A 24 -28.46 -13.67 -31.51
N ALA A 25 -29.55 -13.73 -30.73
CA ALA A 25 -29.59 -14.45 -29.47
C ALA A 25 -30.11 -15.89 -29.64
N ALA A 26 -29.66 -16.78 -28.77
CA ALA A 26 -30.23 -18.11 -28.55
C ALA A 26 -30.26 -18.40 -27.04
N ALA A 27 -31.24 -19.19 -26.59
CA ALA A 27 -31.44 -19.55 -25.19
C ALA A 27 -31.88 -21.01 -25.09
N ASP A 28 -31.39 -21.71 -24.06
CA ASP A 28 -31.83 -23.04 -23.57
C ASP A 28 -30.92 -23.43 -22.38
N GLU A 29 -31.27 -24.34 -21.46
CA GLU A 29 -32.59 -24.87 -21.05
C GLU A 29 -32.46 -25.24 -19.55
N ALA A 30 -33.55 -25.62 -18.88
CA ALA A 30 -33.56 -25.96 -17.44
C ALA A 30 -33.23 -27.43 -17.15
N LYS A 31 -32.83 -27.73 -15.90
CA LYS A 31 -33.17 -29.02 -15.27
C LYS A 31 -33.26 -28.97 -13.74
N ASP A 32 -34.05 -29.91 -13.24
CA ASP A 32 -34.56 -30.07 -11.88
C ASP A 32 -33.71 -31.07 -11.06
N VAL A 33 -33.99 -31.21 -9.75
CA VAL A 33 -34.23 -32.48 -9.01
C VAL A 33 -34.07 -32.27 -7.48
N THR A 34 -35.23 -32.12 -6.82
CA THR A 34 -35.63 -32.60 -5.47
C THR A 34 -34.74 -32.43 -4.22
N ALA A 35 -35.39 -32.12 -3.09
CA ALA A 35 -34.85 -32.17 -1.72
C ALA A 35 -35.43 -33.33 -0.89
N THR A 36 -34.85 -33.61 0.29
CA THR A 36 -35.52 -34.32 1.40
C THR A 36 -34.95 -33.95 2.78
N THR A 37 -35.75 -34.16 3.83
CA THR A 37 -35.44 -33.95 5.26
C THR A 37 -35.01 -35.29 5.93
N ASP A 38 -34.76 -35.47 7.24
CA ASP A 38 -35.03 -34.66 8.45
C ASP A 38 -34.11 -35.05 9.64
N ALA A 39 -34.38 -34.47 10.81
CA ALA A 39 -33.72 -34.59 12.12
C ALA A 39 -33.37 -36.00 12.69
N ASP A 40 -32.42 -36.01 13.64
CA ASP A 40 -32.68 -36.50 15.01
C ASP A 40 -31.70 -35.85 16.03
N ALA A 41 -31.95 -36.00 17.34
CA ALA A 41 -31.14 -35.45 18.43
C ALA A 41 -30.98 -36.44 19.61
N THR A 42 -29.90 -36.35 20.38
CA THR A 42 -29.84 -37.01 21.70
C THR A 42 -28.86 -36.35 22.68
N VAL A 43 -29.10 -36.60 23.98
CA VAL A 43 -28.49 -35.92 25.13
C VAL A 43 -27.32 -36.73 25.71
N SER A 44 -26.37 -36.06 26.38
CA SER A 44 -25.54 -36.70 27.40
C SER A 44 -25.24 -35.73 28.54
N ASN A 45 -25.81 -36.04 29.72
CA ASN A 45 -25.53 -35.37 31.00
C ASN A 45 -24.64 -36.28 31.84
N THR A 46 -23.59 -35.75 32.46
CA THR A 46 -23.01 -36.32 33.68
C THR A 46 -22.34 -35.19 34.47
N ALA A 47 -22.93 -34.84 35.61
CA ALA A 47 -22.29 -34.01 36.63
C ALA A 47 -21.83 -34.91 37.77
N ALA A 48 -20.68 -34.61 38.38
CA ALA A 48 -20.15 -35.31 39.53
C ALA A 48 -19.91 -34.32 40.67
N GLU A 49 -20.66 -34.47 41.76
CA GLU A 49 -20.41 -33.73 42.99
C GLU A 49 -19.19 -34.32 43.73
N SER A 50 -18.43 -33.48 44.42
CA SER A 50 -17.45 -33.95 45.42
C SER A 50 -17.46 -33.04 46.64
N SER A 51 -17.51 -33.64 47.83
CA SER A 51 -17.70 -32.94 49.09
C SER A 51 -16.36 -32.66 49.77
N ALA A 52 -16.13 -31.41 50.21
CA ALA A 52 -14.92 -31.01 50.90
C ALA A 52 -15.14 -30.86 52.42
N ASN A 53 -14.31 -31.52 53.23
CA ASN A 53 -13.89 -31.02 54.54
C ASN A 53 -12.75 -31.86 55.14
N LEU A 54 -11.58 -31.25 55.36
CA LEU A 54 -10.46 -31.86 56.11
C LEU A 54 -9.47 -30.78 56.55
N VAL A 55 -9.62 -30.29 57.77
CA VAL A 55 -8.64 -29.38 58.41
C VAL A 55 -7.37 -30.18 58.72
N LYS A 56 -6.20 -29.61 58.38
CA LYS A 56 -4.90 -30.09 58.85
C LYS A 56 -4.22 -29.03 59.69
N THR A 57 -3.90 -29.37 60.93
CA THR A 57 -3.01 -28.59 61.80
C THR A 57 -1.60 -29.18 61.74
N THR A 58 -0.59 -28.32 61.58
CA THR A 58 0.82 -28.68 61.75
C THR A 58 1.31 -28.02 63.03
N GLY A 59 1.84 -28.80 63.98
CA GLY A 59 2.38 -28.28 65.24
C GLY A 59 3.90 -28.37 65.26
N ASP A 60 4.56 -27.34 65.77
CA ASP A 60 5.98 -27.38 66.13
C ASP A 60 6.22 -26.52 67.40
N ALA A 61 7.33 -26.79 68.11
CA ALA A 61 7.44 -26.46 69.54
C ALA A 61 8.26 -25.21 69.90
N ALA A 62 7.96 -24.60 71.06
CA ALA A 62 8.80 -23.60 71.72
C ALA A 62 8.76 -23.74 73.26
N VAL A 63 9.85 -23.34 73.94
CA VAL A 63 10.08 -23.57 75.38
C VAL A 63 10.33 -22.26 76.12
N VAL A 64 9.74 -22.08 77.31
CA VAL A 64 10.12 -21.05 78.31
C VAL A 64 10.05 -21.64 79.73
N THR A 65 10.87 -21.11 80.65
CA THR A 65 11.19 -21.63 81.99
C THR A 65 10.51 -20.91 83.18
N THR A 66 10.80 -21.39 84.39
CA THR A 66 10.37 -20.99 85.75
C THR A 66 10.74 -19.55 86.16
N VAL A 67 10.38 -18.93 87.32
CA VAL A 67 10.15 -19.36 88.73
C VAL A 67 9.14 -18.39 89.47
N PRO A 68 8.81 -18.49 90.80
CA PRO A 68 7.50 -18.06 91.34
C PRO A 68 7.48 -16.97 92.45
N GLY A 69 6.26 -16.62 92.89
CA GLY A 69 5.88 -15.85 94.12
C GLY A 69 4.44 -15.32 94.00
N THR A 70 3.60 -15.16 95.03
CA THR A 70 3.72 -15.40 96.48
C THR A 70 2.32 -15.60 97.11
N GLU A 71 2.29 -15.99 98.40
CA GLU A 71 1.16 -16.00 99.36
C GLU A 71 0.26 -14.73 99.34
N GLU A 72 -0.99 -14.71 99.86
CA GLU A 72 -1.95 -15.73 100.35
C GLU A 72 -3.31 -15.00 100.56
N LYS A 73 -4.46 -15.58 100.12
CA LYS A 73 -5.74 -15.46 100.88
C LYS A 73 -6.82 -16.45 100.45
N THR A 74 -7.32 -17.24 101.40
CA THR A 74 -8.41 -18.19 101.20
C THR A 74 -9.79 -17.52 101.28
N THR A 75 -10.64 -17.72 100.28
CA THR A 75 -12.10 -17.55 100.44
C THR A 75 -12.87 -18.50 99.51
N THR A 76 -13.66 -19.39 100.11
CA THR A 76 -14.80 -20.16 99.56
C THR A 76 -14.70 -20.69 98.12
N GLU A 77 -14.51 -22.00 97.96
CA GLU A 77 -14.75 -22.68 96.69
C GLU A 77 -16.23 -22.62 96.28
N THR A 78 -16.52 -22.03 95.12
CA THR A 78 -17.67 -22.41 94.29
C THR A 78 -17.15 -23.21 93.10
N ASP A 79 -17.62 -24.46 92.96
CA ASP A 79 -17.13 -25.40 91.95
C ASP A 79 -17.35 -24.85 90.53
N THR A 80 -16.26 -24.44 89.87
CA THR A 80 -16.30 -23.69 88.60
C THR A 80 -15.19 -24.17 87.68
N THR A 81 -15.55 -24.82 86.58
CA THR A 81 -14.58 -25.23 85.54
C THR A 81 -13.91 -24.00 84.94
N VAL A 82 -12.59 -23.86 85.14
CA VAL A 82 -11.80 -22.75 84.57
C VAL A 82 -11.60 -22.99 83.06
N LYS A 83 -12.61 -22.63 82.28
CA LYS A 83 -12.52 -22.55 80.82
C LYS A 83 -11.55 -21.45 80.44
N THR A 84 -10.44 -21.84 79.82
CA THR A 84 -9.44 -20.89 79.31
C THR A 84 -9.69 -20.72 77.81
N THR A 85 -10.34 -19.62 77.42
CA THR A 85 -10.60 -19.29 76.02
C THR A 85 -9.35 -18.66 75.40
N THR A 86 -8.76 -19.33 74.42
CA THR A 86 -7.60 -18.82 73.67
C THR A 86 -8.03 -18.48 72.25
N LYS A 87 -7.70 -17.27 71.78
CA LYS A 87 -7.95 -16.86 70.38
C LYS A 87 -6.82 -17.35 69.49
N ALA A 88 -7.02 -18.50 68.87
CA ALA A 88 -6.18 -18.99 67.78
C ALA A 88 -6.50 -18.21 66.48
N ILE A 89 -5.56 -18.24 65.53
CA ILE A 89 -5.76 -17.70 64.18
C ILE A 89 -5.64 -18.88 63.21
N ALA A 90 -6.67 -19.14 62.42
CA ALA A 90 -6.72 -20.23 61.45
C ALA A 90 -6.78 -19.68 60.01
N GLU A 91 -6.10 -20.35 59.08
CA GLU A 91 -6.20 -20.07 57.65
C GLU A 91 -7.50 -20.67 57.08
N VAL A 92 -8.18 -19.93 56.20
CA VAL A 92 -9.41 -20.37 55.53
C VAL A 92 -9.08 -20.89 54.13
N SER A 93 -8.72 -22.18 54.05
CA SER A 93 -8.51 -22.87 52.76
C SER A 93 -9.82 -22.94 51.97
N ASN A 94 -9.69 -22.75 50.66
CA ASN A 94 -10.77 -22.87 49.68
C ASN A 94 -10.17 -23.51 48.42
N PRO A 95 -10.68 -24.67 47.97
CA PRO A 95 -10.01 -25.45 46.93
C PRO A 95 -9.99 -24.74 45.57
N ASP A 96 -10.96 -23.89 45.27
CA ASP A 96 -11.00 -23.14 44.01
C ASP A 96 -9.95 -22.02 44.00
N PHE A 97 -9.76 -21.37 45.15
CA PHE A 97 -8.69 -20.39 45.36
C PHE A 97 -7.31 -21.05 45.33
N ASP A 98 -7.12 -22.15 46.05
CA ASP A 98 -5.85 -22.91 46.08
C ASP A 98 -5.47 -23.39 44.66
N ASN A 99 -6.46 -23.80 43.85
CA ASN A 99 -6.27 -24.15 42.44
C ASN A 99 -5.95 -22.93 41.55
N ALA A 100 -6.62 -21.78 41.75
CA ALA A 100 -6.38 -20.56 40.97
C ALA A 100 -4.99 -19.96 41.27
N VAL A 101 -4.57 -19.92 42.55
CA VAL A 101 -3.22 -19.52 42.97
C VAL A 101 -2.18 -20.43 42.35
N LYS A 102 -2.40 -21.75 42.35
CA LYS A 102 -1.52 -22.72 41.70
C LYS A 102 -1.41 -22.48 40.19
N ALA A 103 -2.53 -22.23 39.50
CA ALA A 103 -2.55 -21.95 38.06
C ALA A 103 -1.82 -20.64 37.71
N ALA A 104 -2.02 -19.58 38.49
CA ALA A 104 -1.31 -18.31 38.33
C ALA A 104 0.20 -18.46 38.60
N THR A 105 0.57 -19.18 39.66
CA THR A 105 1.98 -19.42 40.02
C THR A 105 2.70 -20.29 38.99
N MET A 106 2.04 -21.31 38.44
CA MET A 106 2.57 -22.11 37.32
C MET A 106 2.73 -21.27 36.04
N THR A 107 1.81 -20.34 35.77
CA THR A 107 1.91 -19.41 34.62
C THR A 107 3.04 -18.39 34.79
N ALA A 108 3.26 -17.90 36.02
CA ALA A 108 4.41 -17.05 36.35
C ALA A 108 5.76 -17.80 36.27
N ALA A 109 5.78 -19.08 36.62
CA ALA A 109 6.96 -19.92 36.51
C ALA A 109 7.31 -20.28 35.04
N ALA A 110 6.30 -20.51 34.19
CA ALA A 110 6.48 -20.77 32.76
C ALA A 110 6.98 -19.52 32.01
N SER A 111 6.32 -18.37 32.23
CA SER A 111 6.66 -17.09 31.61
C SER A 111 7.89 -16.39 32.22
N LYS A 112 8.60 -17.04 33.14
CA LYS A 112 9.78 -16.50 33.83
C LYS A 112 10.79 -15.94 32.81
N ASP A 113 11.32 -14.77 33.13
CA ASP A 113 12.34 -14.06 32.34
C ASP A 113 11.96 -13.94 30.84
N SER A 114 10.65 -13.76 30.57
CA SER A 114 10.05 -13.63 29.24
C SER A 114 10.04 -14.89 28.36
N ALA A 115 10.24 -16.08 28.92
CA ALA A 115 10.37 -17.33 28.15
C ALA A 115 9.16 -17.65 27.24
N ASP A 116 7.92 -17.53 27.73
CA ASP A 116 6.71 -17.74 26.92
C ASP A 116 6.62 -16.77 25.72
N VAL A 117 6.90 -15.48 25.97
CA VAL A 117 6.88 -14.43 24.93
C VAL A 117 7.97 -14.72 23.89
N LYS A 118 9.17 -15.13 24.34
CA LYS A 118 10.25 -15.54 23.45
C LYS A 118 9.88 -16.77 22.62
N ALA A 119 9.19 -17.76 23.20
CA ALA A 119 8.73 -18.93 22.45
C ALA A 119 7.72 -18.57 21.34
N VAL A 120 6.84 -17.60 21.59
CA VAL A 120 5.95 -17.02 20.57
C VAL A 120 6.74 -16.30 19.48
N GLN A 121 7.73 -15.48 19.84
CA GLN A 121 8.61 -14.78 18.91
C GLN A 121 9.42 -15.74 18.04
N ASP A 122 10.02 -16.78 18.65
CA ASP A 122 10.79 -17.82 17.96
C ASP A 122 9.92 -18.63 16.99
N GLN A 123 8.63 -18.86 17.31
CA GLN A 123 7.71 -19.52 16.38
C GLN A 123 7.36 -18.62 15.19
N ALA A 124 6.93 -17.38 15.42
CA ALA A 124 6.61 -16.45 14.33
C ALA A 124 7.82 -16.20 13.40
N ALA A 125 9.03 -16.16 13.96
CA ALA A 125 10.28 -16.04 13.21
C ALA A 125 10.62 -17.27 12.33
N ARG A 126 10.06 -18.45 12.63
CA ARG A 126 10.13 -19.66 11.78
C ARG A 126 9.06 -19.65 10.70
N ASP A 127 7.81 -19.33 11.06
CA ASP A 127 6.68 -19.33 10.12
C ASP A 127 6.89 -18.26 9.02
N ALA A 128 7.47 -17.11 9.39
CA ALA A 128 7.95 -16.10 8.45
C ALA A 128 9.05 -16.60 7.49
N GLN A 129 9.95 -17.47 7.98
CA GLN A 129 11.04 -18.04 7.19
C GLN A 129 10.53 -19.08 6.17
N GLU A 130 9.41 -19.74 6.45
CA GLU A 130 8.71 -20.59 5.49
C GLU A 130 8.05 -19.73 4.39
N ALA A 131 7.36 -18.66 4.76
CA ALA A 131 6.75 -17.72 3.79
C ALA A 131 7.75 -16.97 2.91
N SER A 132 8.98 -16.71 3.40
CA SER A 132 10.10 -16.20 2.59
C SER A 132 10.35 -17.06 1.33
N ASN A 133 10.14 -18.38 1.41
CA ASN A 133 10.30 -19.26 0.24
C ASN A 133 9.31 -18.91 -0.88
N THR A 134 8.09 -18.47 -0.55
CA THR A 134 7.06 -18.10 -1.52
C THR A 134 7.46 -16.86 -2.32
N VAL A 135 7.77 -15.74 -1.65
CA VAL A 135 8.14 -14.49 -2.34
C VAL A 135 9.43 -14.61 -3.16
N VAL A 136 10.34 -15.49 -2.75
CA VAL A 136 11.53 -15.84 -3.55
C VAL A 136 11.15 -16.69 -4.77
N SER A 137 10.25 -17.67 -4.63
CA SER A 137 9.78 -18.51 -5.76
C SER A 137 8.95 -17.74 -6.80
N GLU A 138 8.35 -16.62 -6.40
CA GLU A 138 7.63 -15.68 -7.28
C GLU A 138 8.57 -14.64 -7.94
N ASN A 139 9.89 -14.77 -7.76
CA ASN A 139 10.93 -13.81 -8.20
C ASN A 139 10.78 -12.37 -7.67
N LYS A 140 9.92 -12.12 -6.67
CA LYS A 140 9.69 -10.79 -6.10
C LYS A 140 10.87 -10.29 -5.26
N LEU A 141 11.64 -11.22 -4.70
CA LEU A 141 12.91 -10.96 -4.00
C LEU A 141 13.90 -12.08 -4.32
N THR A 142 15.19 -11.77 -4.33
CA THR A 142 16.24 -12.80 -4.20
C THR A 142 16.25 -13.34 -2.77
N ARG A 143 16.91 -14.49 -2.57
CA ARG A 143 17.02 -15.07 -1.23
C ARG A 143 17.77 -14.17 -0.26
N GLU A 144 18.81 -13.49 -0.72
CA GLU A 144 19.62 -12.59 0.10
C GLU A 144 18.81 -11.37 0.57
N GLU A 145 18.04 -10.74 -0.33
CA GLU A 145 17.15 -9.62 0.03
C GLU A 145 16.07 -10.05 1.04
N ALA A 146 15.44 -11.22 0.84
CA ALA A 146 14.39 -11.73 1.73
C ALA A 146 14.93 -12.12 3.12
N ASP A 147 16.10 -12.78 3.18
CA ASP A 147 16.72 -13.17 4.45
C ASP A 147 17.31 -11.94 5.19
N ALA A 148 17.79 -10.92 4.47
CA ALA A 148 18.21 -9.64 5.07
C ALA A 148 17.03 -8.85 5.65
N ALA A 149 15.89 -8.79 4.95
CA ALA A 149 14.66 -8.16 5.44
C ALA A 149 14.14 -8.85 6.71
N LEU A 150 14.05 -10.19 6.70
CA LEU A 150 13.66 -10.95 7.91
C LEU A 150 14.67 -10.82 9.05
N THR A 151 15.98 -10.80 8.78
CA THR A 151 17.00 -10.61 9.82
C THR A 151 16.85 -9.24 10.49
N SER A 152 16.61 -8.19 9.70
CA SER A 152 16.38 -6.83 10.20
C SER A 152 15.11 -6.73 11.04
N ALA A 153 14.01 -7.35 10.59
CA ALA A 153 12.78 -7.42 11.37
C ALA A 153 12.93 -8.20 12.68
N LYS A 154 13.61 -9.36 12.65
CA LYS A 154 13.89 -10.20 13.83
C LYS A 154 14.73 -9.44 14.86
N ALA A 155 15.66 -8.58 14.43
CA ALA A 155 16.46 -7.74 15.33
C ALA A 155 15.66 -6.65 16.07
N ASN A 156 14.52 -6.21 15.51
CA ASN A 156 13.64 -5.23 16.15
C ASN A 156 12.69 -5.86 17.19
N VAL A 157 12.49 -7.18 17.15
CA VAL A 157 11.60 -7.91 18.07
C VAL A 157 12.33 -8.18 19.39
N VAL A 158 12.09 -7.33 20.39
CA VAL A 158 12.73 -7.44 21.71
C VAL A 158 11.99 -8.46 22.59
N ALA A 159 12.73 -9.38 23.21
CA ALA A 159 12.19 -10.37 24.16
C ALA A 159 11.93 -9.76 25.55
N THR A 160 10.82 -9.04 25.70
CA THR A 160 10.35 -8.49 26.99
C THR A 160 8.89 -8.85 27.24
N GLY A 161 8.48 -8.85 28.52
CA GLY A 161 7.10 -9.12 28.95
C GLY A 161 6.86 -10.57 29.42
N GLY A 162 5.85 -10.79 30.26
CA GLY A 162 5.57 -12.09 30.89
C GLY A 162 4.44 -11.97 31.94
N PHE A 163 4.13 -13.06 32.63
CA PHE A 163 3.11 -13.09 33.69
C PHE A 163 3.76 -13.07 35.07
N THR A 164 3.22 -12.28 35.99
CA THR A 164 3.69 -12.22 37.38
C THR A 164 2.55 -12.44 38.37
N ALA A 165 2.75 -13.37 39.30
CA ALA A 165 1.90 -13.58 40.46
C ALA A 165 2.69 -13.19 41.73
N THR A 166 2.08 -12.47 42.67
CA THR A 166 2.73 -12.06 43.92
C THR A 166 1.81 -12.33 45.11
N GLU A 167 2.33 -13.01 46.14
CA GLU A 167 1.64 -13.14 47.42
C GLU A 167 1.83 -11.86 48.24
N GLU A 168 0.71 -11.27 48.69
CA GLU A 168 0.65 -10.12 49.58
C GLU A 168 0.43 -10.56 51.04
N ALA A 169 0.55 -9.62 51.98
CA ALA A 169 0.39 -9.92 53.40
C ALA A 169 -1.03 -10.42 53.72
N GLY A 170 -1.11 -11.58 54.38
CA GLY A 170 -2.38 -12.26 54.66
C GLY A 170 -3.38 -11.43 55.48
N VAL A 171 -4.65 -11.46 55.06
CA VAL A 171 -5.73 -10.62 55.59
C VAL A 171 -6.54 -11.37 56.66
N LYS A 172 -7.01 -10.62 57.67
CA LYS A 172 -7.83 -11.16 58.77
C LYS A 172 -9.28 -10.72 58.62
N HIS A 173 -10.19 -11.68 58.55
CA HIS A 173 -11.63 -11.46 58.46
C HIS A 173 -12.35 -11.73 59.79
N THR A 174 -13.53 -11.13 59.93
CA THR A 174 -14.43 -11.30 61.09
C THR A 174 -15.20 -12.62 61.09
N SER A 175 -15.32 -13.29 59.94
CA SER A 175 -15.99 -14.59 59.79
C SER A 175 -15.41 -15.41 58.63
N VAL A 176 -15.66 -16.73 58.66
CA VAL A 176 -15.30 -17.65 57.57
C VAL A 176 -16.08 -17.33 56.28
N GLU A 177 -17.30 -16.81 56.40
CA GLU A 177 -18.10 -16.35 55.25
C GLU A 177 -17.46 -15.15 54.54
N ALA A 178 -16.96 -14.17 55.30
CA ALA A 178 -16.26 -13.01 54.74
C ALA A 178 -14.96 -13.44 54.03
N ALA A 179 -14.17 -14.33 54.65
CA ALA A 179 -12.96 -14.89 54.04
C ALA A 179 -13.26 -15.72 52.78
N ASN A 180 -14.35 -16.49 52.74
CA ASN A 180 -14.74 -17.26 51.56
C ASN A 180 -15.27 -16.38 50.41
N ASN A 181 -15.95 -15.27 50.72
CA ASN A 181 -16.36 -14.29 49.72
C ASN A 181 -15.16 -13.56 49.11
N ASP A 182 -14.14 -13.22 49.92
CA ASP A 182 -12.89 -12.65 49.42
C ASP A 182 -12.09 -13.67 48.57
N ASN A 183 -11.89 -14.89 49.08
CA ASN A 183 -11.28 -16.00 48.33
C ASN A 183 -11.95 -16.17 46.95
N LYS A 184 -13.28 -16.09 46.87
CA LYS A 184 -14.04 -16.17 45.61
C LYS A 184 -13.73 -15.01 44.65
N VAL A 185 -13.61 -13.77 45.14
CA VAL A 185 -13.21 -12.61 44.33
C VAL A 185 -11.78 -12.78 43.82
N GLN A 186 -10.84 -13.23 44.66
CA GLN A 186 -9.47 -13.51 44.25
C GLN A 186 -9.42 -14.64 43.19
N THR A 187 -10.18 -15.73 43.36
CA THR A 187 -10.30 -16.82 42.38
C THR A 187 -10.72 -16.30 41.01
N THR A 188 -11.71 -15.40 40.94
CA THR A 188 -12.13 -14.78 39.67
C THR A 188 -11.00 -13.93 39.08
N ALA A 189 -10.36 -13.06 39.87
CA ALA A 189 -9.28 -12.20 39.39
C ALA A 189 -8.07 -13.01 38.85
N LEU A 190 -7.63 -14.02 39.59
CA LEU A 190 -6.54 -14.94 39.21
C LEU A 190 -6.86 -15.70 37.92
N THR A 191 -8.08 -16.26 37.81
CA THR A 191 -8.50 -17.04 36.64
C THR A 191 -8.59 -16.17 35.39
N THR A 192 -9.20 -14.98 35.51
CA THR A 192 -9.29 -14.00 34.40
C THR A 192 -7.90 -13.56 33.95
N ALA A 193 -7.00 -13.19 34.88
CA ALA A 193 -5.65 -12.75 34.53
C ALA A 193 -4.85 -13.82 33.76
N VAL A 194 -4.92 -15.09 34.19
CA VAL A 194 -4.26 -16.21 33.50
C VAL A 194 -4.87 -16.45 32.11
N SER A 195 -6.19 -16.34 31.96
CA SER A 195 -6.87 -16.52 30.67
C SER A 195 -6.55 -15.38 29.69
N GLU A 196 -6.60 -14.13 30.14
CA GLU A 196 -6.24 -12.96 29.34
C GLU A 196 -4.80 -13.01 28.85
N TYR A 197 -3.84 -13.38 29.71
CA TYR A 197 -2.44 -13.49 29.34
C TYR A 197 -2.23 -14.52 28.22
N LYS A 198 -2.88 -15.68 28.32
CA LYS A 198 -2.82 -16.73 27.28
C LYS A 198 -3.46 -16.29 25.96
N GLN A 199 -4.58 -15.56 26.01
CA GLN A 199 -5.19 -15.00 24.80
C GLN A 199 -4.26 -13.95 24.16
N LYS A 200 -3.74 -13.01 24.95
CA LYS A 200 -2.82 -11.97 24.48
C LYS A 200 -1.54 -12.54 23.87
N LEU A 201 -1.01 -13.67 24.38
CA LEU A 201 0.11 -14.40 23.74
C LEU A 201 -0.26 -14.95 22.34
N ALA A 202 -1.46 -15.51 22.18
CA ALA A 202 -1.93 -15.99 20.88
C ALA A 202 -2.14 -14.83 19.89
N ASP A 203 -2.80 -13.75 20.33
CA ASP A 203 -3.02 -12.53 19.54
C ASP A 203 -1.69 -11.90 19.12
N TYR A 204 -0.69 -11.91 20.01
CA TYR A 204 0.67 -11.40 19.75
C TYR A 204 1.42 -12.25 18.72
N LYS A 205 1.23 -13.58 18.72
CA LYS A 205 1.75 -14.44 17.65
C LYS A 205 1.18 -14.02 16.29
N THR A 206 -0.14 -13.92 16.16
CA THR A 206 -0.80 -13.54 14.90
C THR A 206 -0.38 -12.15 14.41
N GLN A 207 -0.16 -11.21 15.33
CA GLN A 207 0.39 -9.88 15.00
C GLN A 207 1.85 -9.94 14.54
N LEU A 208 2.71 -10.77 15.15
CA LEU A 208 4.09 -10.97 14.71
C LEU A 208 4.17 -11.69 13.36
N ASP A 209 3.34 -12.72 13.14
CA ASP A 209 3.21 -13.42 11.87
C ASP A 209 2.89 -12.39 10.77
N LYS A 210 1.86 -11.56 10.98
CA LYS A 210 1.50 -10.49 10.04
C LYS A 210 2.61 -9.44 9.87
N TYR A 211 3.25 -8.99 10.95
CA TYR A 211 4.38 -8.04 10.87
C TYR A 211 5.49 -8.56 9.94
N TYR A 212 5.86 -9.84 10.04
CA TYR A 212 6.86 -10.43 9.15
C TYR A 212 6.38 -10.59 7.70
N GLN A 213 5.10 -10.91 7.46
CA GLN A 213 4.53 -10.91 6.10
C GLN A 213 4.57 -9.50 5.49
N ASP A 214 4.16 -8.49 6.26
CA ASP A 214 4.13 -7.09 5.83
C ASP A 214 5.55 -6.59 5.51
N VAL A 215 6.58 -7.01 6.28
CA VAL A 215 8.00 -6.73 5.96
C VAL A 215 8.42 -7.33 4.62
N LEU A 216 8.09 -8.60 4.35
CA LEU A 216 8.43 -9.23 3.08
C LEU A 216 7.69 -8.57 1.90
N ALA A 217 6.42 -8.20 2.09
CA ALA A 217 5.62 -7.49 1.09
C ALA A 217 6.15 -6.07 0.82
N TYR A 218 6.52 -5.33 1.86
CA TYR A 218 7.09 -3.98 1.72
C TYR A 218 8.47 -4.00 1.06
N ALA A 219 9.34 -4.96 1.42
CA ALA A 219 10.64 -5.12 0.76
C ALA A 219 10.51 -5.51 -0.73
N ALA A 220 9.57 -6.39 -1.07
CA ALA A 220 9.24 -6.74 -2.46
C ALA A 220 8.71 -5.52 -3.24
N TRP A 221 7.79 -4.75 -2.65
CA TRP A 221 7.29 -3.52 -3.24
C TRP A 221 8.40 -2.49 -3.46
N GLU A 222 9.27 -2.25 -2.47
CA GLU A 222 10.39 -1.31 -2.62
C GLU A 222 11.31 -1.68 -3.77
N LYS A 223 11.55 -2.98 -3.99
CA LYS A 223 12.35 -3.47 -5.12
C LYS A 223 11.67 -3.15 -6.45
N SER A 224 10.43 -3.63 -6.64
CA SER A 224 9.69 -3.39 -7.88
C SER A 224 9.45 -1.89 -8.14
N TYR A 225 9.31 -1.08 -7.09
CA TYR A 225 9.20 0.38 -7.19
C TYR A 225 10.52 1.03 -7.64
N LYS A 226 11.68 0.61 -7.11
CA LYS A 226 13.00 1.08 -7.56
C LYS A 226 13.28 0.67 -9.01
N GLU A 227 12.96 -0.56 -9.39
CA GLU A 227 13.04 -1.05 -10.77
C GLU A 227 12.13 -0.23 -11.70
N TYR A 228 10.88 0.02 -11.30
CA TYR A 228 9.90 0.78 -12.07
C TYR A 228 10.20 2.29 -12.16
N THR A 229 10.96 2.86 -11.23
CA THR A 229 11.37 4.28 -11.22
C THR A 229 12.79 4.50 -11.76
N GLY A 230 13.46 3.45 -12.25
CA GLY A 230 14.86 3.51 -12.68
C GLY A 230 15.85 3.92 -11.57
N GLY A 231 15.42 3.86 -10.30
CA GLY A 231 16.18 4.38 -9.16
C GLY A 231 16.37 5.91 -9.14
N THR A 232 15.57 6.68 -9.89
CA THR A 232 15.78 8.13 -10.03
C THR A 232 15.65 8.90 -8.71
N THR A 233 16.38 10.02 -8.60
CA THR A 233 16.19 11.03 -7.55
C THR A 233 15.33 12.21 -7.98
N ALA A 234 14.84 12.21 -9.23
CA ALA A 234 13.94 13.24 -9.75
C ALA A 234 12.56 13.21 -9.06
N ARG A 235 11.80 14.31 -9.20
CA ARG A 235 10.38 14.32 -8.83
C ARG A 235 9.64 13.30 -9.70
N LEU A 236 8.92 12.37 -9.08
CA LEU A 236 8.06 11.42 -9.78
C LEU A 236 6.71 12.06 -10.14
N LEU A 237 6.22 11.80 -11.35
CA LEU A 237 4.86 12.15 -11.76
C LEU A 237 3.88 11.15 -11.13
N THR A 238 3.21 11.57 -10.05
CA THR A 238 2.10 10.81 -9.48
C THR A 238 0.79 11.21 -10.14
N LYS A 239 -0.20 10.31 -10.13
CA LYS A 239 -1.56 10.59 -10.62
C LYS A 239 -2.14 11.85 -9.96
N GLY A 240 -1.96 11.96 -8.64
CA GLY A 240 -2.35 13.15 -7.88
C GLY A 240 -1.59 14.44 -8.27
N LEU A 241 -0.35 14.38 -8.75
CA LEU A 241 0.36 15.55 -9.27
C LEU A 241 -0.22 16.02 -10.60
N ALA A 242 -0.57 15.09 -11.50
CA ALA A 242 -1.20 15.43 -12.78
C ALA A 242 -2.65 15.91 -12.61
N GLU A 243 -3.44 15.25 -11.75
CA GLU A 243 -4.84 15.61 -11.50
C GLU A 243 -5.00 16.94 -10.74
N ASN A 244 -4.02 17.33 -9.91
CA ASN A 244 -4.01 18.63 -9.22
C ASN A 244 -3.15 19.70 -9.95
N ALA A 245 -2.68 19.43 -11.17
CA ALA A 245 -1.98 20.40 -12.02
C ALA A 245 -2.95 21.49 -12.51
N THR A 246 -3.17 22.50 -11.68
CA THR A 246 -4.15 23.58 -11.89
C THR A 246 -3.53 24.87 -12.44
N GLY A 247 -2.24 24.85 -12.77
CA GLY A 247 -1.54 25.96 -13.42
C GLY A 247 -1.98 26.09 -14.88
N LEU A 248 -1.11 25.73 -15.83
CA LEU A 248 -1.44 25.69 -17.26
C LEU A 248 -2.21 24.42 -17.62
N ILE A 249 -3.43 24.60 -18.14
CA ILE A 249 -4.22 23.59 -18.86
C ILE A 249 -4.14 23.95 -20.34
N TYR A 250 -3.61 23.05 -21.18
CA TYR A 250 -3.21 23.32 -22.56
C TYR A 250 -3.18 21.99 -23.33
N LYS A 251 -4.28 21.56 -23.97
CA LYS A 251 -4.44 20.17 -24.46
C LYS A 251 -4.69 20.04 -25.96
N THR A 252 -5.66 20.77 -26.46
CA THR A 252 -6.04 20.77 -27.87
C THR A 252 -6.63 22.14 -28.18
N GLU A 253 -6.24 22.71 -29.30
CA GLU A 253 -6.71 23.99 -29.81
C GLU A 253 -6.96 23.84 -31.33
N SER A 254 -7.76 22.85 -31.69
CA SER A 254 -7.98 22.42 -33.09
C SER A 254 -8.61 23.48 -33.99
N ASP A 255 -9.19 24.51 -33.41
CA ASP A 255 -9.77 25.66 -34.12
C ASP A 255 -8.83 26.88 -34.13
N ALA A 256 -7.62 26.78 -33.56
CA ALA A 256 -6.66 27.87 -33.51
C ALA A 256 -6.19 28.29 -34.90
N THR A 257 -5.92 29.59 -35.02
CA THR A 257 -5.38 30.24 -36.21
C THR A 257 -3.96 30.74 -35.91
N MET A 258 -3.10 30.84 -36.91
CA MET A 258 -1.71 31.30 -36.68
C MET A 258 -1.19 32.30 -37.71
N THR A 259 -0.33 33.21 -37.26
CA THR A 259 0.54 34.02 -38.10
C THR A 259 2.00 33.61 -37.87
N VAL A 260 2.82 33.64 -38.92
CA VAL A 260 4.21 33.18 -38.89
C VAL A 260 5.12 34.30 -39.40
N GLU A 261 6.04 34.75 -38.55
CA GLU A 261 7.14 35.66 -38.90
C GLU A 261 8.48 34.92 -38.83
N ASN A 262 9.50 35.43 -39.53
CA ASN A 262 10.88 34.94 -39.47
C ASN A 262 11.83 36.12 -39.25
N SER A 263 12.83 35.97 -38.38
CA SER A 263 13.88 36.97 -38.12
C SER A 263 14.70 37.38 -39.36
N ALA A 264 14.63 36.62 -40.46
CA ALA A 264 15.18 36.99 -41.76
C ALA A 264 14.33 38.01 -42.55
N GLY A 265 13.12 38.33 -42.09
CA GLY A 265 12.19 39.27 -42.74
C GLY A 265 11.33 38.66 -43.86
N SER A 266 11.43 37.36 -44.11
CA SER A 266 10.64 36.60 -45.08
C SER A 266 10.49 35.14 -44.62
N VAL A 267 9.35 34.51 -44.89
CA VAL A 267 9.11 33.09 -44.63
C VAL A 267 9.11 32.34 -45.96
N ASP A 268 9.90 31.29 -46.07
CA ASP A 268 10.06 30.49 -47.28
C ASP A 268 9.10 29.28 -47.24
N TYR A 269 7.82 29.50 -47.58
CA TYR A 269 6.79 28.45 -47.61
C TYR A 269 6.97 27.48 -48.77
N LEU A 270 6.72 26.19 -48.55
CA LEU A 270 6.73 25.16 -49.59
C LEU A 270 5.52 25.31 -50.55
N ASP A 271 5.71 25.04 -51.84
CA ASP A 271 4.61 24.94 -52.80
C ASP A 271 3.74 23.70 -52.51
N LYS A 272 2.41 23.87 -52.44
CA LYS A 272 1.49 22.77 -52.10
C LYS A 272 1.47 21.64 -53.13
N THR A 273 1.82 21.91 -54.39
CA THR A 273 1.95 20.87 -55.43
C THR A 273 3.14 19.98 -55.14
N ILE A 274 4.26 20.58 -54.71
CA ILE A 274 5.48 19.86 -54.30
C ILE A 274 5.20 19.09 -53.00
N GLN A 275 4.63 19.73 -51.99
CA GLN A 275 4.19 19.09 -50.74
C GLN A 275 3.29 17.87 -51.00
N SER A 276 2.30 18.00 -51.89
CA SER A 276 1.38 16.90 -52.25
C SER A 276 2.05 15.82 -53.11
N GLY A 277 3.13 16.14 -53.81
CA GLY A 277 3.96 15.15 -54.51
C GLY A 277 4.76 14.28 -53.55
N HIS A 278 5.19 14.84 -52.41
CA HIS A 278 5.94 14.15 -51.37
C HIS A 278 5.07 13.43 -50.32
N SER A 279 3.76 13.67 -50.25
CA SER A 279 2.90 13.08 -49.21
C SER A 279 2.69 11.55 -49.30
N VAL A 280 3.38 10.88 -50.23
CA VAL A 280 3.43 9.42 -50.40
C VAL A 280 4.83 8.84 -50.17
N ASP A 281 5.84 9.69 -49.93
CA ASP A 281 7.14 9.26 -49.44
C ASP A 281 7.03 8.77 -47.98
N GLU A 282 8.00 7.95 -47.58
CA GLU A 282 8.28 7.63 -46.18
C GLU A 282 8.67 8.91 -45.40
N ILE A 283 8.48 8.94 -44.07
CA ILE A 283 8.52 10.19 -43.29
C ILE A 283 9.90 10.84 -43.24
N LEU A 284 11.00 10.09 -43.12
CA LEU A 284 12.35 10.65 -43.22
C LEU A 284 12.58 11.25 -44.62
N GLU A 285 12.11 10.58 -45.66
CA GLU A 285 12.19 11.05 -47.05
C GLU A 285 11.35 12.31 -47.33
N GLN A 286 10.23 12.55 -46.62
CA GLN A 286 9.49 13.82 -46.69
C GLN A 286 10.30 15.01 -46.17
N PHE A 287 11.20 14.79 -45.21
CA PHE A 287 12.10 15.80 -44.64
C PHE A 287 13.52 15.79 -45.23
N ASN A 288 13.76 15.00 -46.28
CA ASN A 288 15.04 14.96 -47.00
C ASN A 288 15.27 16.26 -47.78
N THR A 289 15.92 17.24 -47.16
CA THR A 289 16.20 18.57 -47.76
C THR A 289 16.86 18.51 -49.14
N SER A 290 17.64 17.45 -49.43
CA SER A 290 18.31 17.26 -50.72
C SER A 290 17.38 16.83 -51.87
N ARG A 291 16.10 16.54 -51.60
CA ARG A 291 15.07 16.26 -52.62
C ARG A 291 14.32 17.50 -53.12
N TYR A 292 14.48 18.63 -52.43
CA TYR A 292 13.84 19.91 -52.77
C TYR A 292 14.86 20.87 -53.37
N ILE A 293 14.42 21.78 -54.23
CA ILE A 293 15.25 22.83 -54.84
C ILE A 293 14.86 24.22 -54.34
N PRO A 294 15.75 25.24 -54.41
CA PRO A 294 15.47 26.57 -53.85
C PRO A 294 14.24 27.29 -54.41
N SER A 295 13.70 26.89 -55.56
CA SER A 295 12.48 27.44 -56.15
C SER A 295 11.19 26.84 -55.60
N ASP A 296 11.26 25.71 -54.90
CA ASP A 296 10.08 25.04 -54.32
C ASP A 296 9.57 25.79 -53.09
N PHE A 297 10.40 26.68 -52.53
CA PHE A 297 10.07 27.51 -51.38
C PHE A 297 10.03 29.00 -51.77
N SER A 298 9.00 29.73 -51.33
CA SER A 298 8.95 31.19 -51.41
C SER A 298 7.87 31.79 -50.50
N ALA A 299 8.00 33.08 -50.18
CA ALA A 299 6.94 33.83 -49.51
C ALA A 299 5.61 33.84 -50.29
N ALA A 300 5.66 33.78 -51.63
CA ALA A 300 4.46 33.77 -52.48
C ALA A 300 3.68 32.44 -52.37
N ASN A 301 4.34 31.34 -52.02
CA ASN A 301 3.67 30.05 -51.80
C ASN A 301 2.77 30.08 -50.56
N GLY A 302 2.99 31.03 -49.64
CA GLY A 302 2.13 31.26 -48.48
C GLY A 302 0.65 31.46 -48.85
N THR A 303 0.33 32.03 -50.02
CA THR A 303 -1.07 32.21 -50.47
C THR A 303 -1.71 30.96 -51.07
N GLN A 304 -1.03 29.81 -51.04
CA GLN A 304 -1.60 28.50 -51.41
C GLN A 304 -2.23 27.81 -50.19
N TYR A 305 -1.85 28.21 -48.98
CA TYR A 305 -2.45 27.76 -47.72
C TYR A 305 -3.72 28.57 -47.42
N THR A 306 -4.65 27.96 -46.68
CA THR A 306 -5.92 28.56 -46.30
C THR A 306 -5.69 29.62 -45.24
N ILE A 307 -6.07 30.85 -45.57
CA ILE A 307 -5.92 32.05 -44.75
C ILE A 307 -7.32 32.64 -44.50
N ASN A 308 -7.60 33.06 -43.27
CA ASN A 308 -8.86 33.69 -42.89
C ASN A 308 -8.93 35.18 -43.34
N ALA A 309 -10.00 35.88 -42.97
CA ALA A 309 -10.20 37.29 -43.35
C ALA A 309 -9.18 38.25 -42.72
N ASP A 310 -8.55 37.84 -41.62
CA ASP A 310 -7.65 38.65 -40.78
C ASP A 310 -6.16 38.41 -41.10
N GLY A 311 -5.86 37.48 -42.02
CA GLY A 311 -4.50 37.19 -42.49
C GLY A 311 -3.82 35.99 -41.82
N GLU A 312 -4.58 35.17 -41.11
CA GLU A 312 -4.08 34.05 -40.30
C GLU A 312 -4.33 32.70 -40.98
N TYR A 313 -3.37 31.77 -40.88
CA TYR A 313 -3.49 30.40 -41.38
C TYR A 313 -4.47 29.59 -40.53
N THR A 314 -5.30 28.79 -41.21
CA THR A 314 -6.27 27.85 -40.59
C THR A 314 -5.95 26.39 -40.93
N GLU A 315 -4.70 26.08 -41.30
CA GLU A 315 -4.20 24.74 -41.62
C GLU A 315 -2.69 24.64 -41.32
N ASP A 316 -2.17 23.41 -41.24
CA ASP A 316 -0.73 23.15 -41.11
C ASP A 316 0.04 23.74 -42.31
N VAL A 317 1.13 24.47 -42.05
CA VAL A 317 1.98 25.04 -43.12
C VAL A 317 3.35 24.37 -43.17
N TRP A 318 3.85 24.15 -44.39
CA TRP A 318 5.22 23.66 -44.62
C TRP A 318 6.11 24.81 -45.09
N LEU A 319 7.32 24.89 -44.55
CA LEU A 319 8.28 25.95 -44.83
C LEU A 319 9.72 25.46 -44.65
N LYS A 320 10.69 26.30 -45.03
CA LYS A 320 12.11 26.08 -44.76
C LYS A 320 12.65 27.09 -43.73
N MET A 321 13.50 26.62 -42.83
CA MET A 321 14.34 27.44 -41.95
C MET A 321 15.81 27.28 -42.32
N ALA A 322 16.61 28.34 -42.10
CA ALA A 322 18.07 28.28 -42.14
C ALA A 322 18.68 28.49 -40.75
N THR A 323 19.88 27.94 -40.54
CA THR A 323 20.62 28.04 -39.26
C THR A 323 20.77 29.49 -38.81
N GLY A 324 20.44 29.76 -37.54
CA GLY A 324 20.42 31.10 -36.94
C GLY A 324 19.12 31.89 -37.15
N GLN A 325 18.19 31.42 -38.00
CA GLN A 325 16.86 32.03 -38.10
C GLN A 325 15.98 31.65 -36.91
N THR A 326 15.09 32.57 -36.54
CA THR A 326 14.03 32.35 -35.54
C THR A 326 12.68 32.61 -36.17
N LEU A 327 11.79 31.62 -36.15
CA LEU A 327 10.37 31.83 -36.40
C LEU A 327 9.70 32.38 -35.14
N THR A 328 8.77 33.31 -35.32
CA THR A 328 7.82 33.71 -34.28
C THR A 328 6.43 33.36 -34.79
N VAL A 329 5.73 32.49 -34.07
CA VAL A 329 4.38 32.02 -34.43
C VAL A 329 3.40 32.52 -33.40
N THR A 330 2.49 33.38 -33.81
CA THR A 330 1.42 33.89 -32.94
C THR A 330 0.13 33.13 -33.25
N TYR A 331 -0.32 32.36 -32.27
CA TYR A 331 -1.56 31.58 -32.30
C TYR A 331 -2.70 32.35 -31.62
N ASN A 332 -3.81 32.48 -32.34
CA ASN A 332 -5.04 33.16 -31.92
C ASN A 332 -6.23 32.17 -32.00
N ASN A 333 -7.44 32.65 -31.70
CA ASN A 333 -8.64 31.81 -31.50
C ASN A 333 -8.44 30.68 -30.45
N ILE A 334 -7.69 30.98 -29.38
CA ILE A 334 -7.39 30.06 -28.28
C ILE A 334 -8.63 29.90 -27.39
N ASN A 335 -9.13 28.68 -27.20
CA ASN A 335 -10.42 28.39 -26.55
C ASN A 335 -10.38 27.27 -25.50
N GLY A 336 -9.51 26.26 -25.64
CA GLY A 336 -9.34 25.17 -24.66
C GLY A 336 -8.37 25.48 -23.51
N THR A 337 -7.49 26.47 -23.68
CA THR A 337 -6.33 26.74 -22.81
C THR A 337 -6.66 27.73 -21.69
N SER A 338 -6.17 27.45 -20.48
CA SER A 338 -6.30 28.36 -19.33
C SER A 338 -5.11 28.28 -18.38
N PHE A 339 -4.86 29.36 -17.64
CA PHE A 339 -3.86 29.42 -16.57
C PHE A 339 -4.53 29.78 -15.24
N ASN A 340 -4.45 28.90 -14.23
CA ASN A 340 -5.17 29.02 -12.96
C ASN A 340 -6.68 29.30 -13.16
N GLY A 341 -7.29 28.65 -14.16
CA GLY A 341 -8.70 28.86 -14.55
C GLY A 341 -9.00 30.16 -15.29
N THR A 342 -8.01 31.03 -15.53
CA THR A 342 -8.15 32.22 -16.39
C THR A 342 -7.92 31.81 -17.85
N PRO A 343 -8.86 32.04 -18.79
CA PRO A 343 -8.67 31.68 -20.19
C PRO A 343 -7.44 32.36 -20.81
N VAL A 344 -6.67 31.60 -21.58
CA VAL A 344 -5.67 32.16 -22.49
C VAL A 344 -6.39 32.60 -23.77
N LYS A 345 -5.93 33.68 -24.40
CA LYS A 345 -6.49 34.21 -25.65
C LYS A 345 -5.49 34.24 -26.81
N LYS A 346 -4.20 34.24 -26.51
CA LYS A 346 -3.10 34.22 -27.48
C LYS A 346 -1.93 33.40 -26.94
N ILE A 347 -1.24 32.68 -27.81
CA ILE A 347 0.02 31.99 -27.52
C ILE A 347 1.06 32.49 -28.52
N VAL A 348 2.27 32.81 -28.08
CA VAL A 348 3.40 33.14 -28.96
C VAL A 348 4.51 32.12 -28.74
N ALA A 349 4.73 31.28 -29.75
CA ALA A 349 5.85 30.37 -29.82
C ALA A 349 7.00 31.02 -30.58
N THR A 350 8.25 30.77 -30.16
CA THR A 350 9.43 31.13 -30.94
C THR A 350 10.28 29.88 -31.16
N TYR A 351 10.69 29.62 -32.40
CA TYR A 351 11.51 28.47 -32.77
C TYR A 351 12.78 28.94 -33.47
N THR A 352 13.96 28.73 -32.87
CA THR A 352 15.28 29.07 -33.44
C THR A 352 15.99 27.81 -33.93
N LEU A 353 16.37 27.74 -35.21
CA LEU A 353 17.21 26.64 -35.71
C LEU A 353 18.66 26.91 -35.35
N VAL A 354 19.22 26.14 -34.40
CA VAL A 354 20.56 26.33 -33.85
C VAL A 354 21.60 25.53 -34.63
N GLU A 355 21.27 24.30 -35.04
CA GLU A 355 22.14 23.42 -35.82
C GLU A 355 21.30 22.47 -36.70
N THR A 356 21.87 22.02 -37.81
CA THR A 356 21.31 20.99 -38.72
C THR A 356 22.46 20.24 -39.39
N PRO A 357 22.33 18.91 -39.62
CA PRO A 357 23.35 18.11 -40.29
C PRO A 357 23.42 18.30 -41.82
N SER A 358 22.55 19.13 -42.41
CA SER A 358 22.57 19.42 -43.85
C SER A 358 23.75 20.33 -44.26
N THR A 359 24.19 20.19 -45.52
CA THR A 359 25.27 21.02 -46.10
C THR A 359 24.79 22.44 -46.41
N ASP A 360 23.52 22.61 -46.78
CA ASP A 360 22.94 23.93 -47.07
C ASP A 360 22.58 24.72 -45.80
N GLY A 361 22.70 24.09 -44.62
CA GLY A 361 22.41 24.72 -43.33
C GLY A 361 20.92 24.95 -43.08
N SER A 362 20.04 24.23 -43.79
CA SER A 362 18.59 24.32 -43.65
C SER A 362 17.92 23.11 -43.00
N ALA A 363 16.66 23.29 -42.63
CA ALA A 363 15.73 22.23 -42.24
C ALA A 363 14.32 22.56 -42.78
N ILE A 364 13.54 21.53 -43.10
CA ILE A 364 12.13 21.63 -43.46
C ILE A 364 11.30 21.54 -42.18
N VAL A 365 10.34 22.45 -42.02
CA VAL A 365 9.44 22.49 -40.87
C VAL A 365 8.00 22.39 -41.36
N LYS A 366 7.24 21.47 -40.76
CA LYS A 366 5.79 21.51 -40.72
C LYS A 366 5.37 22.14 -39.39
N LEU A 367 4.82 23.35 -39.45
CA LEU A 367 4.16 23.97 -38.30
C LEU A 367 2.71 23.50 -38.24
N TYR A 368 2.29 23.03 -37.07
CA TYR A 368 0.88 22.76 -36.80
C TYR A 368 0.16 24.07 -36.45
N HIS A 369 -1.07 24.25 -36.94
CA HIS A 369 -1.90 25.40 -36.56
C HIS A 369 -2.55 25.24 -35.17
N ASP A 370 -2.77 24.00 -34.72
CA ASP A 370 -2.99 23.69 -33.30
C ASP A 370 -1.63 23.71 -32.58
N PRO A 371 -1.38 24.68 -31.67
CA PRO A 371 -0.09 24.80 -30.98
C PRO A 371 0.27 23.59 -30.09
N THR A 372 -0.68 22.78 -29.61
CA THR A 372 -0.33 21.66 -28.71
C THR A 372 0.40 20.53 -29.44
N LYS A 373 0.14 20.39 -30.74
CA LYS A 373 0.90 19.52 -31.66
C LYS A 373 2.29 20.06 -32.01
N THR A 374 2.56 21.32 -31.66
CA THR A 374 3.84 22.05 -31.80
C THR A 374 4.40 22.02 -33.24
N LEU A 375 5.42 21.21 -33.55
CA LEU A 375 6.00 21.13 -34.90
C LEU A 375 6.65 19.79 -35.24
N PHE A 376 6.75 19.49 -36.54
CA PHE A 376 7.58 18.41 -37.08
C PHE A 376 8.70 19.05 -37.90
N ILE A 377 9.96 18.76 -37.59
CA ILE A 377 11.14 19.30 -38.30
C ILE A 377 12.07 18.19 -38.77
N GLY A 378 12.74 18.39 -39.90
CA GLY A 378 13.76 17.46 -40.38
C GLY A 378 14.68 18.01 -41.47
N SER A 379 15.71 17.23 -41.80
CA SER A 379 16.85 17.62 -42.63
C SER A 379 17.63 16.40 -43.10
N GLN A 380 18.26 16.45 -44.28
CA GLN A 380 19.22 15.42 -44.71
C GLN A 380 20.48 15.44 -43.83
N THR A 381 21.01 14.24 -43.51
CA THR A 381 22.25 14.04 -42.77
C THR A 381 23.45 14.00 -43.71
N ASP A 382 24.05 15.17 -43.98
CA ASP A 382 25.30 15.29 -44.74
C ASP A 382 26.55 15.31 -43.84
N ASP A 383 26.40 15.64 -42.55
CA ASP A 383 27.48 15.66 -41.55
C ASP A 383 27.03 14.97 -40.25
N THR A 384 27.50 13.74 -40.02
CA THR A 384 27.17 12.92 -38.85
C THR A 384 27.81 13.42 -37.55
N ASN A 385 28.60 14.49 -37.57
CA ASN A 385 29.13 15.15 -36.36
C ASN A 385 28.17 16.22 -35.82
N LYS A 386 27.19 16.62 -36.64
CA LYS A 386 26.13 17.57 -36.27
C LYS A 386 24.85 16.84 -35.88
N LYS A 387 23.92 17.61 -35.34
CA LYS A 387 22.56 17.20 -34.98
C LYS A 387 21.55 18.20 -35.52
N LEU A 388 20.29 17.82 -35.57
CA LEU A 388 19.19 18.76 -35.73
C LEU A 388 18.90 19.36 -34.35
N HIS A 389 19.02 20.68 -34.19
CA HIS A 389 18.85 21.37 -32.91
C HIS A 389 17.96 22.60 -33.07
N VAL A 390 16.77 22.58 -32.47
CA VAL A 390 15.85 23.72 -32.39
C VAL A 390 15.73 24.18 -30.94
N LYS A 391 15.74 25.50 -30.72
CA LYS A 391 15.37 26.10 -29.43
C LYS A 391 13.96 26.67 -29.51
N MET A 392 13.08 26.25 -28.60
CA MET A 392 11.71 26.74 -28.47
C MET A 392 11.55 27.66 -27.24
N ASN A 393 10.63 28.62 -27.31
CA ASN A 393 9.97 29.18 -26.13
C ASN A 393 8.45 29.27 -26.37
N LEU A 394 7.63 29.17 -25.32
CA LEU A 394 6.17 29.27 -25.34
C LEU A 394 5.68 30.32 -24.35
N ASN A 395 5.03 31.37 -24.86
CA ASN A 395 4.52 32.49 -24.08
C ASN A 395 2.99 32.54 -24.19
N PHE A 396 2.30 32.59 -23.04
CA PHE A 396 0.83 32.55 -22.96
C PHE A 396 0.30 33.90 -22.49
N PHE A 397 -0.82 34.36 -23.05
CA PHE A 397 -1.39 35.69 -22.78
C PHE A 397 -2.89 35.61 -22.49
N ASP A 398 -3.37 36.35 -21.48
CA ASP A 398 -4.79 36.48 -21.12
C ASP A 398 -5.64 37.23 -22.17
N SER A 399 -4.98 37.95 -23.08
CA SER A 399 -5.60 38.85 -24.04
C SER A 399 -4.72 39.03 -25.28
N GLU A 400 -5.34 39.12 -26.45
CA GLU A 400 -4.66 39.32 -27.74
C GLU A 400 -3.78 40.59 -27.76
N SER A 401 -4.20 41.64 -27.05
CA SER A 401 -3.48 42.92 -26.96
C SER A 401 -2.38 42.96 -25.90
N SER A 402 -2.25 41.94 -25.03
CA SER A 402 -1.17 41.91 -24.04
C SER A 402 0.20 41.68 -24.72
N VAL A 403 1.20 42.39 -24.23
CA VAL A 403 2.62 42.25 -24.59
C VAL A 403 3.46 41.65 -23.43
N THR A 404 2.81 41.29 -22.32
CA THR A 404 3.46 40.67 -21.16
C THR A 404 2.93 39.24 -21.00
N PRO A 405 3.79 38.21 -21.09
CA PRO A 405 3.40 36.82 -20.85
C PRO A 405 2.89 36.61 -19.43
N LEU A 406 2.07 35.57 -19.24
CA LEU A 406 1.63 35.10 -17.93
C LEU A 406 2.82 34.57 -17.10
N ASP A 407 2.85 34.91 -15.81
CA ASP A 407 3.86 34.41 -14.84
C ASP A 407 3.66 32.92 -14.55
N LEU A 408 4.36 32.07 -15.29
CA LEU A 408 4.35 30.62 -15.11
C LEU A 408 5.37 30.12 -14.06
N SER A 409 6.11 31.01 -13.37
CA SER A 409 7.24 30.61 -12.50
C SER A 409 6.83 29.76 -11.28
N LYS A 410 5.52 29.67 -10.99
CA LYS A 410 4.95 28.91 -9.88
C LYS A 410 4.65 27.47 -10.29
N ASN A 411 5.00 26.53 -9.42
CA ASN A 411 4.69 25.11 -9.60
C ASN A 411 3.17 24.90 -9.78
N GLY A 412 2.78 24.24 -10.86
CA GLY A 412 1.38 23.93 -11.17
C GLY A 412 1.10 23.66 -12.65
N SER A 413 1.94 24.19 -13.55
CA SER A 413 1.93 23.94 -14.98
C SER A 413 2.71 22.66 -15.32
N VAL A 414 2.05 21.51 -15.33
CA VAL A 414 2.69 20.23 -15.70
C VAL A 414 2.46 19.98 -17.19
N LEU A 415 3.54 19.92 -17.97
CA LEU A 415 3.51 19.60 -19.39
C LEU A 415 4.14 18.23 -19.70
N SER A 416 3.62 17.59 -20.74
CA SER A 416 4.16 16.41 -21.40
C SER A 416 5.36 16.77 -22.27
N ILE A 417 6.25 15.81 -22.46
CA ILE A 417 7.36 15.84 -23.40
C ILE A 417 7.39 14.44 -24.01
N SER A 418 6.60 14.24 -25.06
CA SER A 418 6.29 12.94 -25.66
C SER A 418 6.99 12.76 -27.01
N SER A 419 7.10 11.53 -27.49
CA SER A 419 7.92 11.16 -28.67
C SER A 419 9.37 11.61 -28.45
N LEU A 420 10.10 10.77 -27.70
CA LEU A 420 11.53 10.90 -27.43
C LEU A 420 12.19 9.56 -27.77
N ASN A 421 12.36 9.33 -29.06
CA ASN A 421 12.68 8.04 -29.63
C ASN A 421 14.20 7.81 -29.62
N HIS A 422 14.60 6.56 -29.37
CA HIS A 422 15.96 6.10 -29.45
C HIS A 422 15.95 4.74 -30.15
N TRP A 423 16.47 4.70 -31.38
CA TRP A 423 16.65 3.48 -32.14
C TRP A 423 18.11 3.25 -32.52
N ASN A 424 18.56 2.01 -32.43
CA ASN A 424 19.89 1.57 -32.85
C ASN A 424 19.78 0.51 -33.96
N THR A 425 20.05 0.92 -35.20
CA THR A 425 19.88 0.09 -36.39
C THR A 425 21.05 0.25 -37.36
N GLU A 426 21.04 -0.49 -38.48
CA GLU A 426 21.97 -0.27 -39.60
C GLU A 426 21.85 1.14 -40.24
N LEU A 427 20.80 1.90 -39.93
CA LEU A 427 20.60 3.29 -40.37
C LEU A 427 21.18 4.34 -39.40
N GLY A 428 21.65 3.94 -38.20
CA GLY A 428 22.26 4.83 -37.21
C GLY A 428 21.86 4.49 -35.77
N ASN A 429 22.41 5.26 -34.82
CA ASN A 429 22.01 5.23 -33.41
C ASN A 429 21.33 6.56 -33.08
N HIS A 430 20.08 6.70 -33.52
CA HIS A 430 19.28 7.91 -33.34
C HIS A 430 18.92 8.13 -31.88
N ILE A 431 19.01 9.38 -31.40
CA ILE A 431 18.54 9.78 -30.08
C ILE A 431 17.85 11.15 -30.19
N GLU A 432 16.60 11.22 -29.79
CA GLU A 432 15.86 12.45 -29.53
C GLU A 432 15.99 12.85 -28.05
N LYS A 433 16.24 14.14 -27.78
CA LYS A 433 16.42 14.66 -26.42
C LYS A 433 16.00 16.10 -26.22
N VAL A 434 15.49 16.38 -25.01
CA VAL A 434 15.09 17.72 -24.56
C VAL A 434 16.07 18.30 -23.53
N GLY A 435 16.44 19.57 -23.67
CA GLY A 435 17.10 20.38 -22.65
C GLY A 435 16.08 21.34 -22.01
N LEU A 436 15.97 21.32 -20.68
CA LEU A 436 14.88 22.01 -19.96
C LEU A 436 15.21 23.44 -19.48
N ASN A 437 16.48 23.82 -19.44
CA ASN A 437 17.01 25.17 -19.16
C ASN A 437 16.45 25.94 -17.94
N GLY A 438 15.88 25.26 -16.94
CA GLY A 438 15.30 25.90 -15.75
C GLY A 438 13.85 25.48 -15.46
N ASN A 439 13.16 24.96 -16.48
CA ASN A 439 11.98 24.12 -16.25
C ASN A 439 12.41 22.86 -15.46
N GLU A 440 11.52 22.32 -14.63
CA GLU A 440 11.88 21.26 -13.67
C GLU A 440 11.43 19.89 -14.17
N TYR A 441 12.39 19.01 -14.44
CA TYR A 441 12.15 17.63 -14.87
C TYR A 441 11.27 16.86 -13.87
N VAL A 442 10.28 16.16 -14.40
CA VAL A 442 9.44 15.21 -13.67
C VAL A 442 9.50 13.86 -14.38
N GLN A 443 10.06 12.87 -13.69
CA GLN A 443 10.13 11.49 -14.17
C GLN A 443 8.72 10.93 -14.28
N ILE A 444 8.33 10.45 -15.46
CA ILE A 444 7.16 9.57 -15.57
C ILE A 444 7.59 8.16 -15.12
N PRO A 445 6.92 7.55 -14.12
CA PRO A 445 7.23 6.18 -13.68
C PRO A 445 7.13 5.17 -14.83
N GLY A 446 8.05 4.21 -14.89
CA GLY A 446 8.10 3.17 -15.92
C GLY A 446 8.52 3.65 -17.32
N SER A 447 8.85 4.93 -17.49
CA SER A 447 9.37 5.49 -18.74
C SER A 447 10.82 5.07 -19.00
N SER A 448 11.19 4.93 -20.28
CA SER A 448 12.56 4.81 -20.74
C SER A 448 13.34 6.13 -20.63
N ILE A 449 12.63 7.27 -20.62
CA ILE A 449 13.22 8.60 -20.58
C ILE A 449 13.68 8.92 -19.15
N THR A 450 14.95 9.28 -19.00
CA THR A 450 15.54 9.76 -17.74
C THR A 450 16.26 11.09 -17.97
N LEU A 451 16.51 11.86 -16.92
CA LEU A 451 17.36 13.05 -16.96
C LEU A 451 18.83 12.64 -16.73
N HIS A 452 19.72 13.05 -17.64
CA HIS A 452 21.13 12.68 -17.64
C HIS A 452 22.02 13.79 -17.07
N GLU A 453 23.28 13.44 -16.76
CA GLU A 453 24.28 14.38 -16.22
C GLU A 453 24.64 15.53 -17.20
N ASP A 454 24.36 15.36 -18.50
CA ASP A 454 24.55 16.41 -19.51
C ASP A 454 23.43 17.48 -19.51
N GLY A 455 22.40 17.31 -18.67
CA GLY A 455 21.27 18.23 -18.52
C GLY A 455 20.11 17.97 -19.48
N TYR A 456 20.19 16.94 -20.32
CA TYR A 456 19.12 16.56 -21.25
C TYR A 456 18.32 15.35 -20.74
N ALA A 457 17.05 15.26 -21.12
CA ALA A 457 16.23 14.08 -20.88
C ALA A 457 16.02 13.27 -22.17
N TYR A 458 16.35 11.97 -22.11
CA TYR A 458 16.26 11.01 -23.22
C TYR A 458 16.35 9.55 -22.74
N ALA A 459 16.09 8.59 -23.63
CA ALA A 459 16.26 7.16 -23.34
C ALA A 459 17.73 6.74 -23.40
N THR A 460 18.24 6.08 -22.35
CA THR A 460 19.65 5.62 -22.29
C THR A 460 19.96 4.51 -23.30
N ASN A 461 18.97 3.67 -23.58
CA ASN A 461 19.04 2.52 -24.49
C ASN A 461 17.92 2.65 -25.53
N ASP A 462 17.95 1.77 -26.53
CA ASP A 462 16.88 1.64 -27.52
C ASP A 462 15.50 1.48 -26.85
N ASN A 463 14.57 2.37 -27.17
CA ASN A 463 13.18 2.31 -26.74
C ASN A 463 12.21 2.00 -27.90
N GLU A 464 12.72 1.90 -29.11
CA GLU A 464 11.97 1.70 -30.35
C GLU A 464 11.60 0.22 -30.60
N PHE A 465 12.53 -0.70 -30.33
CA PHE A 465 12.43 -2.11 -30.77
C PHE A 465 12.66 -3.09 -29.62
N VAL A 466 11.68 -3.98 -29.39
CA VAL A 466 11.82 -5.09 -28.40
C VAL A 466 12.98 -6.01 -28.75
N ALA A 467 13.33 -6.14 -30.04
CA ALA A 467 14.49 -6.90 -30.51
C ALA A 467 15.83 -6.34 -30.00
N ASN A 468 15.91 -5.04 -29.72
CA ASN A 468 17.09 -4.33 -29.23
C ASN A 468 17.11 -4.19 -27.69
N GLY A 469 16.08 -4.69 -27.00
CA GLY A 469 15.96 -4.65 -25.53
C GLY A 469 14.91 -3.67 -25.00
N SER A 470 14.17 -2.97 -25.87
CA SER A 470 13.03 -2.15 -25.44
C SER A 470 11.92 -3.01 -24.79
N ARG A 471 11.14 -2.40 -23.90
CA ARG A 471 9.97 -3.02 -23.26
C ARG A 471 8.77 -3.13 -24.21
N PHE A 472 8.65 -2.22 -25.17
CA PHE A 472 7.55 -2.13 -26.14
C PHE A 472 8.12 -1.72 -27.50
N ASN A 473 7.46 -2.11 -28.60
CA ASN A 473 7.76 -1.49 -29.90
C ASN A 473 7.11 -0.10 -29.94
N SER A 474 7.74 0.88 -30.60
CA SER A 474 7.10 2.16 -30.96
C SER A 474 6.02 1.94 -32.03
N ASP A 475 6.36 1.10 -33.02
CA ASP A 475 5.60 0.77 -34.21
C ASP A 475 4.48 -0.27 -33.98
N PRO A 476 3.41 -0.25 -34.80
CA PRO A 476 2.36 -1.26 -34.79
C PRO A 476 2.87 -2.69 -35.05
N THR A 477 2.57 -3.60 -34.12
CA THR A 477 2.93 -5.01 -34.23
C THR A 477 1.79 -5.79 -34.91
N VAL A 478 1.97 -6.10 -36.19
CA VAL A 478 0.97 -6.78 -37.05
C VAL A 478 1.14 -8.30 -37.03
N ASP A 479 0.05 -9.06 -36.93
CA ASP A 479 0.09 -10.53 -37.11
C ASP A 479 0.37 -10.87 -38.59
N PRO A 480 1.45 -11.61 -38.92
CA PRO A 480 1.86 -11.89 -40.30
C PRO A 480 0.94 -12.89 -41.03
N THR A 481 -0.08 -13.43 -40.35
CA THR A 481 -1.05 -14.42 -40.84
C THR A 481 -2.40 -13.78 -41.13
N THR A 482 -2.89 -12.90 -40.24
CA THR A 482 -4.20 -12.23 -40.40
C THR A 482 -4.08 -10.82 -41.00
N GLY A 483 -2.94 -10.16 -40.82
CA GLY A 483 -2.76 -8.74 -41.16
C GLY A 483 -3.38 -7.78 -40.14
N GLU A 484 -3.83 -8.26 -38.99
CA GLU A 484 -4.42 -7.44 -37.92
C GLU A 484 -3.34 -6.83 -37.01
N VAL A 485 -3.57 -5.60 -36.56
CA VAL A 485 -2.72 -4.93 -35.55
C VAL A 485 -2.99 -5.58 -34.18
N THR A 486 -1.95 -6.13 -33.56
CA THR A 486 -2.05 -6.85 -32.26
C THR A 486 -1.57 -6.01 -31.07
N ASP A 487 -0.66 -5.08 -31.32
CA ASP A 487 -0.35 -3.92 -30.48
C ASP A 487 -0.18 -2.73 -31.44
N GLU A 488 -0.72 -1.56 -31.09
CA GLU A 488 -0.57 -0.33 -31.88
C GLU A 488 0.86 0.24 -31.77
N GLY A 489 1.62 -0.17 -30.75
CA GLY A 489 2.95 0.39 -30.45
C GLY A 489 2.86 1.60 -29.53
N TRP A 490 3.94 1.89 -28.79
CA TRP A 490 3.88 2.92 -27.74
C TRP A 490 3.76 4.34 -28.30
N ASP A 491 4.35 4.62 -29.47
CA ASP A 491 4.38 5.98 -30.08
C ASP A 491 3.28 6.19 -31.14
N ALA A 492 2.28 5.32 -31.16
CA ALA A 492 1.11 5.47 -32.02
C ALA A 492 0.26 6.69 -31.62
N ILE A 493 0.24 7.72 -32.47
CA ILE A 493 -0.45 9.00 -32.22
C ILE A 493 -1.55 9.26 -33.28
N ASN A 494 -2.69 9.84 -32.88
CA ASN A 494 -3.79 10.23 -33.75
C ASN A 494 -3.45 11.48 -34.60
N SER A 495 -4.26 11.77 -35.61
CA SER A 495 -4.11 12.98 -36.45
C SER A 495 -4.29 14.30 -35.69
N ASP A 496 -4.89 14.27 -34.50
CA ASP A 496 -5.04 15.40 -33.57
C ASP A 496 -3.88 15.52 -32.57
N GLY A 497 -2.89 14.63 -32.59
CA GLY A 497 -1.78 14.60 -31.63
C GLY A 497 -2.03 13.79 -30.36
N THR A 498 -3.24 13.24 -30.15
CA THR A 498 -3.51 12.41 -28.97
C THR A 498 -2.93 10.99 -29.11
N PRO A 499 -2.24 10.44 -28.10
CA PRO A 499 -1.74 9.06 -28.17
C PRO A 499 -2.85 8.02 -28.24
N ARG A 500 -2.72 7.05 -29.15
CA ARG A 500 -3.65 5.92 -29.33
C ARG A 500 -3.52 4.86 -28.24
N THR A 501 -2.39 4.82 -27.53
CA THR A 501 -2.13 3.79 -26.51
C THR A 501 -1.90 4.34 -25.11
N LYS A 502 -2.29 3.53 -24.13
CA LYS A 502 -1.91 3.69 -22.71
C LYS A 502 -0.41 3.48 -22.45
N ASN A 503 0.38 3.09 -23.45
CA ASN A 503 1.81 2.78 -23.31
C ASN A 503 2.71 3.99 -23.67
N ALA A 504 2.16 5.06 -24.27
CA ALA A 504 2.92 6.24 -24.71
C ALA A 504 3.67 7.00 -23.60
N TYR A 505 3.39 6.72 -22.32
CA TYR A 505 4.24 7.16 -21.20
C TYR A 505 5.69 6.65 -21.32
N TYR A 506 5.91 5.56 -22.07
CA TYR A 506 7.17 4.84 -22.09
C TYR A 506 8.30 5.59 -22.83
N GLY A 507 7.98 6.36 -23.86
CA GLY A 507 8.92 7.29 -24.51
C GLY A 507 8.62 8.75 -24.18
N ALA A 508 8.02 9.02 -23.01
CA ALA A 508 7.67 10.37 -22.58
C ALA A 508 8.30 10.76 -21.24
N ALA A 509 8.59 12.04 -21.10
CA ALA A 509 8.90 12.72 -19.85
C ALA A 509 7.81 13.75 -19.52
N ALA A 510 7.91 14.35 -18.34
CA ALA A 510 7.11 15.51 -17.97
C ALA A 510 7.98 16.62 -17.39
N THR A 511 7.44 17.83 -17.34
CA THR A 511 8.12 18.99 -16.76
C THR A 511 7.14 19.86 -15.99
N ILE A 512 7.59 20.47 -14.89
CA ILE A 512 6.94 21.67 -14.35
C ILE A 512 7.49 22.84 -15.17
N PHE A 513 6.70 23.26 -16.16
CA PHE A 513 7.03 24.33 -17.08
C PHE A 513 6.89 25.69 -16.37
N LYS A 514 7.94 26.50 -16.46
CA LYS A 514 8.10 27.77 -15.72
C LYS A 514 8.14 28.99 -16.64
N GLY A 515 7.92 28.80 -17.95
CA GLY A 515 8.06 29.83 -18.98
C GLY A 515 9.48 29.99 -19.51
N GLU A 516 10.39 29.07 -19.18
CA GLU A 516 11.77 29.08 -19.68
C GLU A 516 11.87 28.34 -21.03
N PRO A 517 12.77 28.74 -21.94
CA PRO A 517 12.97 28.07 -23.22
C PRO A 517 13.36 26.58 -23.08
N MET A 518 13.02 25.76 -24.06
CA MET A 518 13.46 24.35 -24.16
C MET A 518 14.28 24.13 -25.44
N ASP A 519 15.26 23.23 -25.39
CA ASP A 519 16.12 22.88 -26.52
C ASP A 519 15.79 21.44 -26.98
N PHE A 520 15.44 21.27 -28.25
CA PHE A 520 15.07 19.99 -28.86
C PHE A 520 16.17 19.54 -29.82
N ILE A 521 16.64 18.32 -29.65
CA ILE A 521 17.80 17.78 -30.34
C ILE A 521 17.48 16.37 -30.85
N ALA A 522 17.70 16.12 -32.13
CA ALA A 522 17.72 14.78 -32.73
C ALA A 522 19.02 14.56 -33.50
N GLY A 523 19.63 13.38 -33.38
CA GLY A 523 20.94 13.10 -33.99
C GLY A 523 21.37 11.64 -33.88
N GLY A 524 22.40 11.27 -34.64
CA GLY A 524 22.98 9.90 -34.63
C GLY A 524 22.64 9.03 -35.85
N ASN A 525 21.91 9.57 -36.82
CA ASN A 525 21.66 8.92 -38.12
C ASN A 525 22.97 8.77 -38.92
N ASN A 526 23.05 7.73 -39.74
CA ASN A 526 24.14 7.54 -40.68
C ASN A 526 24.05 8.55 -41.85
N LEU A 527 25.18 8.76 -42.52
CA LEU A 527 25.29 9.65 -43.68
C LEU A 527 24.26 9.29 -44.77
N ASN A 528 23.56 10.29 -45.29
CA ASN A 528 22.44 10.21 -46.24
C ASN A 528 21.11 9.65 -45.68
N VAL A 529 21.01 9.31 -44.39
CA VAL A 529 19.74 8.97 -43.74
C VAL A 529 19.16 10.25 -43.12
N PRO A 530 18.05 10.82 -43.62
CA PRO A 530 17.52 12.07 -43.09
C PRO A 530 17.12 11.93 -41.61
N ILE A 531 17.20 13.03 -40.86
CA ILE A 531 16.57 13.17 -39.55
C ILE A 531 15.19 13.79 -39.77
N ALA A 532 14.17 13.21 -39.16
CA ALA A 532 12.90 13.89 -38.90
C ALA A 532 12.54 13.66 -37.43
N TYR A 533 12.03 14.69 -36.76
CA TYR A 533 11.65 14.69 -35.34
C TYR A 533 10.32 15.44 -35.18
N TRP A 534 9.29 14.76 -34.69
CA TRP A 534 8.05 15.39 -34.23
C TRP A 534 8.17 15.69 -32.74
N PHE A 535 8.28 16.97 -32.39
CA PHE A 535 8.15 17.38 -31.00
C PHE A 535 6.71 17.81 -30.70
N ALA A 536 6.16 17.33 -29.58
CA ALA A 536 4.87 17.79 -29.03
C ALA A 536 4.96 18.03 -27.52
N THR A 537 4.34 19.11 -27.04
CA THR A 537 4.18 19.40 -25.61
C THR A 537 2.81 19.98 -25.32
N ASP A 538 2.13 19.39 -24.35
CA ASP A 538 0.78 19.74 -23.93
C ASP A 538 0.57 19.38 -22.45
N SER A 539 -0.62 19.53 -21.89
CA SER A 539 -0.95 19.16 -20.51
C SER A 539 -1.73 17.83 -20.43
N SER A 540 -1.63 16.94 -21.42
CA SER A 540 -2.32 15.64 -21.49
C SER A 540 -1.39 14.50 -21.07
N VAL A 541 -0.69 14.68 -19.95
CA VAL A 541 0.35 13.74 -19.52
C VAL A 541 -0.24 12.39 -19.11
N ILE A 542 0.16 11.32 -19.79
CA ILE A 542 -0.24 9.94 -19.45
C ILE A 542 0.55 9.50 -18.22
N VAL A 543 -0.14 9.36 -17.08
CA VAL A 543 0.42 8.78 -15.86
C VAL A 543 0.04 7.31 -15.78
N PRO A 544 1.00 6.37 -15.84
CA PRO A 544 0.70 4.96 -15.61
C PRO A 544 0.45 4.70 -14.12
N GLU A 545 -0.29 3.63 -13.82
CA GLU A 545 -0.62 3.28 -12.43
C GLU A 545 0.62 2.74 -11.70
N LEU A 546 1.05 3.47 -10.67
CA LEU A 546 2.08 3.03 -9.73
C LEU A 546 1.58 1.79 -8.94
N PRO A 547 2.46 0.83 -8.60
CA PRO A 547 2.10 -0.21 -7.65
C PRO A 547 1.79 0.41 -6.28
N GLU A 548 0.61 0.10 -5.74
CA GLU A 548 0.12 0.63 -4.46
C GLU A 548 1.12 0.36 -3.31
N GLU A 549 1.47 1.39 -2.55
CA GLU A 549 2.39 1.25 -1.41
C GLU A 549 1.72 0.45 -0.28
N PRO A 550 2.23 -0.74 0.08
CA PRO A 550 1.65 -1.52 1.17
C PRO A 550 1.89 -0.81 2.51
N ASN A 551 0.91 -0.92 3.42
CA ASN A 551 0.99 -0.33 4.76
C ASN A 551 2.32 -0.69 5.45
N LYS A 552 3.02 0.34 5.95
CA LYS A 552 4.35 0.17 6.56
C LYS A 552 4.28 -0.78 7.77
N PRO A 553 5.17 -1.78 7.88
CA PRO A 553 5.08 -2.79 8.92
C PRO A 553 5.21 -2.19 10.33
N VAL A 554 4.18 -2.38 11.16
CA VAL A 554 4.18 -1.91 12.56
C VAL A 554 4.53 -3.07 13.49
N LEU A 555 5.58 -2.90 14.29
CA LEU A 555 5.98 -3.87 15.31
C LEU A 555 4.92 -3.94 16.43
N PRO A 556 4.36 -5.12 16.75
CA PRO A 556 3.36 -5.24 17.81
C PRO A 556 3.96 -5.13 19.22
N ASN A 557 3.16 -4.59 20.14
CA ASN A 557 3.54 -4.43 21.55
C ASN A 557 3.68 -5.79 22.27
N THR A 558 4.69 -5.91 23.12
CA THR A 558 4.96 -7.12 23.91
C THR A 558 3.94 -7.37 25.02
N VAL A 559 3.56 -8.63 25.23
CA VAL A 559 2.57 -9.05 26.22
C VAL A 559 3.15 -9.07 27.64
N SER A 560 2.47 -8.43 28.59
CA SER A 560 2.76 -8.58 30.02
C SER A 560 1.50 -8.53 30.88
N ALA A 561 1.56 -9.15 32.06
CA ALA A 561 0.47 -9.18 33.03
C ALA A 561 1.00 -9.31 34.46
N LYS A 562 0.27 -8.73 35.42
CA LYS A 562 0.50 -8.89 36.86
C LYS A 562 -0.82 -9.16 37.58
N VAL A 563 -0.78 -10.10 38.53
CA VAL A 563 -1.85 -10.34 39.51
C VAL A 563 -1.24 -10.50 40.90
N THR A 564 -2.01 -10.18 41.93
CA THR A 564 -1.63 -10.43 43.32
C THR A 564 -2.73 -11.19 44.06
N TYR A 565 -2.35 -11.88 45.13
CA TYR A 565 -3.26 -12.68 45.96
C TYR A 565 -2.78 -12.68 47.42
N HIS A 566 -3.64 -13.02 48.37
CA HIS A 566 -3.27 -13.13 49.78
C HIS A 566 -4.05 -14.26 50.48
N LYS A 567 -3.40 -14.90 51.44
CA LYS A 567 -4.05 -15.90 52.32
C LYS A 567 -5.03 -15.22 53.29
N ASN A 568 -6.18 -15.84 53.50
CA ASN A 568 -7.22 -15.33 54.38
C ASN A 568 -7.29 -16.09 55.71
N PHE A 569 -7.45 -15.34 56.80
CA PHE A 569 -7.40 -15.84 58.18
C PHE A 569 -8.60 -15.39 59.02
N VAL A 570 -9.03 -16.22 59.96
CA VAL A 570 -10.11 -15.93 60.90
C VAL A 570 -9.65 -16.25 62.33
N SER A 571 -10.11 -15.47 63.31
CA SER A 571 -9.85 -15.74 64.73
C SER A 571 -10.86 -16.75 65.27
N VAL A 572 -10.37 -17.85 65.84
CA VAL A 572 -11.19 -18.94 66.39
C VAL A 572 -10.97 -19.01 67.90
N GLU A 573 -12.06 -19.10 68.67
CA GLU A 573 -12.01 -19.26 70.13
C GLU A 573 -11.93 -20.75 70.49
N GLU A 574 -10.72 -21.26 70.75
CA GLU A 574 -10.55 -22.58 71.35
C GLU A 574 -10.82 -22.52 72.85
N THR A 575 -11.65 -23.44 73.33
CA THR A 575 -11.91 -23.65 74.76
C THR A 575 -11.31 -24.98 75.19
N THR A 576 -10.21 -24.93 75.92
CA THR A 576 -9.60 -26.14 76.51
C THR A 576 -9.98 -26.26 77.99
N GLU A 577 -10.43 -27.45 78.41
CA GLU A 577 -10.65 -27.78 79.82
C GLU A 577 -9.41 -28.48 80.39
N LYS A 578 -8.91 -27.99 81.53
CA LYS A 578 -7.69 -28.48 82.16
C LYS A 578 -7.98 -29.70 83.04
N PRO A 579 -7.28 -30.84 82.86
CA PRO A 579 -7.51 -32.03 83.70
C PRO A 579 -7.11 -31.79 85.16
N LYS A 580 -7.89 -32.39 86.07
CA LYS A 580 -7.75 -32.23 87.54
C LYS A 580 -6.47 -32.92 88.06
N PRO A 581 -5.70 -32.30 88.97
CA PRO A 581 -4.57 -32.96 89.62
C PRO A 581 -4.99 -34.22 90.38
N GLN A 582 -4.20 -35.30 90.24
CA GLN A 582 -4.49 -36.59 90.85
C GLN A 582 -3.78 -36.74 92.21
N VAL A 583 -4.54 -37.10 93.25
CA VAL A 583 -4.00 -37.40 94.60
C VAL A 583 -3.74 -38.91 94.73
N PRO A 584 -2.55 -39.38 95.17
CA PRO A 584 -2.20 -40.79 95.11
C PRO A 584 -2.34 -41.56 96.43
N THR A 585 -3.09 -42.68 96.43
CA THR A 585 -2.90 -43.82 97.36
C THR A 585 -3.31 -45.17 96.75
N THR A 586 -2.32 -46.05 96.60
CA THR A 586 -2.24 -47.51 96.92
C THR A 586 -3.45 -48.48 96.69
N PRO A 587 -3.25 -49.71 96.13
CA PRO A 587 -4.35 -50.55 95.59
C PRO A 587 -4.68 -51.87 96.32
N ALA A 588 -5.89 -52.43 96.07
CA ALA A 588 -6.30 -53.84 96.15
C ALA A 588 -7.69 -54.01 95.46
N GLU A 589 -7.84 -54.70 94.32
CA GLU A 589 -8.17 -56.14 94.10
C GLU A 589 -9.70 -56.41 93.83
N PRO A 590 -10.17 -57.55 93.26
CA PRO A 590 -10.74 -57.47 91.91
C PRO A 590 -12.09 -58.20 91.59
N THR A 591 -12.88 -57.64 90.65
CA THR A 591 -13.92 -58.31 89.80
C THR A 591 -15.11 -59.01 90.52
N PRO A 592 -16.13 -59.60 89.82
CA PRO A 592 -16.56 -59.55 88.41
C PRO A 592 -18.04 -59.11 88.19
N GLY A 593 -18.51 -58.92 86.93
CA GLY A 593 -19.96 -58.86 86.63
C GLY A 593 -20.36 -58.43 85.20
N LYS A 594 -21.15 -59.27 84.51
CA LYS A 594 -21.87 -59.07 83.22
C LYS A 594 -23.39 -59.26 83.54
N PRO A 595 -24.44 -58.78 82.79
CA PRO A 595 -24.53 -58.88 81.32
C PRO A 595 -25.40 -57.84 80.54
N VAL A 596 -25.69 -58.20 79.28
CA VAL A 596 -26.31 -57.47 78.15
C VAL A 596 -27.81 -57.73 77.95
N THR A 597 -28.51 -56.78 77.31
CA THR A 597 -29.58 -56.89 76.26
C THR A 597 -29.90 -55.45 75.76
N SER A 598 -30.01 -55.07 74.46
CA SER A 598 -30.84 -55.47 73.31
C SER A 598 -32.35 -55.20 73.45
N THR A 599 -33.16 -54.73 72.48
CA THR A 599 -33.01 -54.14 71.12
C THR A 599 -34.44 -53.83 70.60
N SER A 600 -34.74 -52.64 70.02
CA SER A 600 -35.80 -52.49 68.99
C SER A 600 -35.90 -51.10 68.31
N VAL A 601 -36.09 -51.14 66.98
CA VAL A 601 -36.70 -50.13 66.07
C VAL A 601 -37.96 -50.83 65.45
N PRO A 602 -38.76 -50.35 64.45
CA PRO A 602 -38.70 -49.19 63.53
C PRO A 602 -39.67 -48.05 63.99
N VAL A 603 -40.36 -47.16 63.24
CA VAL A 603 -40.77 -47.00 61.81
C VAL A 603 -40.87 -45.49 61.46
N ILE A 604 -40.76 -45.13 60.17
CA ILE A 604 -41.03 -43.80 59.59
C ILE A 604 -42.21 -43.92 58.60
N PRO A 605 -43.11 -42.91 58.50
CA PRO A 605 -43.37 -42.36 57.16
C PRO A 605 -43.46 -40.83 57.10
N THR A 606 -43.10 -40.27 55.94
CA THR A 606 -42.99 -38.84 55.65
C THR A 606 -44.29 -38.25 55.10
N SER A 607 -44.55 -36.95 55.32
CA SER A 607 -45.41 -36.15 54.44
C SER A 607 -44.99 -34.68 54.33
N VAL A 608 -45.29 -34.12 53.15
CA VAL A 608 -45.08 -32.73 52.66
C VAL A 608 -46.44 -31.95 52.79
N PRO A 609 -46.73 -30.73 52.25
CA PRO A 609 -45.98 -29.82 51.35
C PRO A 609 -46.10 -28.25 51.57
N VAL A 610 -45.28 -27.47 50.82
CA VAL A 610 -45.63 -26.27 49.98
C VAL A 610 -46.00 -24.85 50.51
N LYS A 611 -45.44 -23.83 49.80
CA LYS A 611 -45.80 -22.39 49.63
C LYS A 611 -45.59 -21.41 50.83
N GLU A 612 -45.55 -20.08 50.64
CA GLU A 612 -45.91 -19.23 49.47
C GLU A 612 -44.86 -18.15 49.07
N GLU A 613 -45.23 -17.13 48.29
CA GLU A 613 -44.39 -16.40 47.33
C GLU A 613 -44.63 -14.86 47.33
N ALA A 614 -43.58 -14.05 47.12
CA ALA A 614 -43.61 -12.60 46.81
C ALA A 614 -44.16 -11.65 47.93
N PRO A 615 -44.18 -10.29 47.79
CA PRO A 615 -43.74 -9.45 46.65
C PRO A 615 -42.92 -8.15 46.96
N THR A 616 -42.26 -7.64 45.91
CA THR A 616 -42.01 -6.20 45.57
C THR A 616 -41.26 -5.21 46.50
N LEU A 617 -40.44 -4.33 45.88
CA LEU A 617 -39.97 -3.04 46.40
C LEU A 617 -40.25 -1.88 45.40
N PRO A 618 -40.42 -0.61 45.84
CA PRO A 618 -40.72 0.55 44.99
C PRO A 618 -39.47 1.35 44.54
N ALA A 619 -39.67 2.42 43.76
CA ALA A 619 -38.60 3.19 43.08
C ALA A 619 -38.59 4.70 43.38
N THR A 620 -37.44 5.36 43.13
CA THR A 620 -37.19 6.81 42.87
C THR A 620 -35.68 6.99 42.59
N GLY A 621 -35.16 7.85 41.71
CA GLY A 621 -35.75 8.87 40.83
C GLY A 621 -35.63 10.28 41.43
N GLU A 622 -34.89 11.26 40.87
CA GLU A 622 -34.03 11.35 39.66
C GLU A 622 -32.72 12.13 40.03
N LYS A 623 -31.85 12.77 39.21
CA LYS A 623 -31.67 13.13 37.77
C LYS A 623 -30.14 13.42 37.60
N SER A 624 -29.47 13.79 36.49
CA SER A 624 -29.72 14.23 35.09
C SER A 624 -28.46 13.78 34.27
N THR A 625 -28.00 14.18 33.07
CA THR A 625 -28.24 15.24 32.03
C THR A 625 -27.84 14.66 30.64
N ALA A 626 -28.01 15.38 29.52
CA ALA A 626 -27.91 14.84 28.17
C ALA A 626 -26.81 15.45 27.26
N ALA A 627 -26.29 14.61 26.35
CA ALA A 627 -25.72 14.99 25.06
C ALA A 627 -26.05 13.88 24.03
N SER A 628 -26.17 14.22 22.75
CA SER A 628 -26.52 13.29 21.66
C SER A 628 -25.31 12.83 20.86
N VAL A 629 -25.43 11.73 20.10
CA VAL A 629 -25.19 11.63 18.65
C VAL A 629 -25.43 10.19 18.14
N ALA A 630 -25.56 10.07 16.82
CA ALA A 630 -26.10 8.98 16.01
C ALA A 630 -25.54 7.55 16.15
N ALA A 631 -26.36 6.65 15.60
CA ALA A 631 -26.14 5.25 15.26
C ALA A 631 -24.77 4.84 14.70
N GLY A 632 -24.42 3.57 14.94
CA GLY A 632 -23.25 2.90 14.37
C GLY A 632 -23.28 1.39 14.67
N ALA A 633 -24.27 0.66 14.13
CA ALA A 633 -24.38 -0.78 14.35
C ALA A 633 -23.29 -1.53 13.56
N ALA A 634 -22.53 -2.39 14.24
CA ALA A 634 -21.51 -3.20 13.60
C ALA A 634 -22.14 -4.38 12.82
N MET A 635 -21.70 -4.58 11.58
CA MET A 635 -21.79 -5.88 10.90
C MET A 635 -20.42 -6.23 10.33
N VAL A 636 -19.88 -7.37 10.74
CA VAL A 636 -18.67 -7.95 10.17
C VAL A 636 -19.11 -8.89 9.04
N THR A 637 -18.81 -8.51 7.80
CA THR A 637 -18.98 -9.38 6.63
C THR A 637 -17.62 -9.68 6.02
N SER A 638 -17.01 -10.79 6.46
CA SER A 638 -15.77 -11.31 5.89
C SER A 638 -16.00 -11.85 4.47
N ALA A 639 -15.34 -11.24 3.47
CA ALA A 639 -15.33 -11.73 2.10
C ALA A 639 -13.97 -12.38 1.77
N LEU A 640 -13.96 -13.70 1.59
CA LEU A 640 -12.83 -14.37 0.95
C LEU A 640 -12.91 -14.12 -0.57
N ALA A 641 -11.87 -13.53 -1.15
CA ALA A 641 -11.66 -13.49 -2.59
C ALA A 641 -10.56 -14.50 -2.98
N LEU A 642 -10.90 -15.48 -3.81
CA LEU A 642 -9.98 -16.52 -4.26
C LEU A 642 -9.14 -16.03 -5.46
N PHE A 643 -7.81 -16.03 -5.33
CA PHE A 643 -6.91 -15.82 -6.47
C PHE A 643 -6.90 -17.06 -7.38
N GLY A 644 -7.57 -16.96 -8.53
CA GLY A 644 -7.54 -17.99 -9.58
C GLY A 644 -6.41 -17.75 -10.60
N ILE A 645 -5.24 -18.38 -10.39
CA ILE A 645 -4.13 -18.31 -11.34
C ILE A 645 -4.27 -19.41 -12.41
N SER A 646 -4.49 -19.03 -13.66
CA SER A 646 -4.65 -19.94 -14.80
C SER A 646 -3.31 -20.34 -15.44
N THR A 647 -2.66 -21.38 -14.91
CA THR A 647 -1.40 -21.89 -15.50
C THR A 647 -1.63 -22.64 -16.82
N TYR A 648 -1.31 -22.04 -17.96
CA TYR A 648 -1.37 -22.71 -19.26
C TYR A 648 -0.08 -23.51 -19.54
N LYS A 649 -0.15 -24.85 -19.48
CA LYS A 649 1.00 -25.73 -19.75
C LYS A 649 1.16 -26.00 -21.25
N ARG A 650 2.26 -25.54 -21.86
CA ARG A 650 2.76 -26.14 -23.11
C ARG A 650 3.14 -27.60 -22.85
N LYS A 651 2.80 -28.47 -23.81
CA LYS A 651 3.47 -29.75 -24.07
C LYS A 651 4.08 -29.71 -25.47
N HIS A 652 4.96 -30.68 -25.74
CA HIS A 652 5.57 -30.93 -27.05
C HIS A 652 4.53 -31.17 -28.14
#